data_AF-A0A2D7NFQ7-F1
#
_entry.id   AF-A0A2D7NFQ7-F1
#
_cell.length_a   1.000
_cell.length_b   1.000
_cell.length_c   1.000
_cell.angle_alpha   90.00
_cell.angle_beta   90.00
_cell.angle_gamma   90.00
#
_symmetry.space_group_name_H-M   'P 1'
#
loop_
_entity.id
_entity.type
_entity.pdbx_description
1 polymer ?
#
loop_
_entity_poly.entity_id
_entity_poly.type
_entity_poly.pdbx_seq_one_letter_code
_entity_poly.pdbx_strand_id
1 'polypeptide(L)'
;MFRNRDSADRGVSFVVAVSALVGCSALASADTLRVCHPDAEGPLSDWSPVTCACPDGDDDRATCCDFFDIQSAIGSATNGDVICIEAGEYVITSPLTTDGKAITIRGAVHPDGSPATVLDGQGRTQLILCISGEGPGTVFENLEIRNGSASGSTSQGQGGGMYCSGTSPTVKNCRFVQNTSSGGGTGARGGGAVHCFEASPVLESCVFRDNSVADSQSGGALFNRRGAPTLESCTFESNRASNGEGGAVYNVGNEINPVFRNCMFLENESGRGAGFYAQSESSNFCSRFIYPSLENCTFRNNKASVDGGGSWSGAAIISYTGCVFDGNTAGGSGGGSFANKDSDVTYVDCDFTDNEASDSGGGAGHNWQQEGCTSEGFEFAISLTRCRFTGNSAGQRGGGLYNTIITLLELEDCEFTSNSAAREGGGVYSSGTNSEIRGCQFAENSANNGSGGGAFCSGQSTLVESCAFESNLVTIPSESGVFGNFGGGGLYLEGEATVSCSSFSGNVVDTTLSQNAKGFGGGVFTSEQGSGAKAFFGCDFSCNSASDRGGGMFCANQGSIIRCNVTGCTAGFGGGIAFDPSPFGGGAYTLSESRICGNTATQTDGSSTLDANCIEDSCSDCAPLDDPCVESDCPGDLNADGFVDGADISILLSAWNTTKPLADITGDGFVNGADLSTLLGDWGACSTRWGCSSGEEVCSCQ
;
A
#
# COMPACT_ATOMS: atom_id res chain seq x y z
N MET A 1 8.48 71.29 -25.07
CA MET A 1 7.70 72.51 -24.76
C MET A 1 6.67 72.17 -23.69
N PHE A 2 6.76 72.88 -22.56
CA PHE A 2 5.80 73.18 -21.47
C PHE A 2 4.63 72.21 -21.21
N ARG A 3 4.56 71.54 -20.03
CA ARG A 3 4.25 72.02 -18.65
C ARG A 3 2.78 72.35 -18.40
N ASN A 4 2.21 71.71 -17.37
CA ASN A 4 1.76 72.34 -16.11
C ASN A 4 1.72 71.25 -15.02
N ARG A 5 2.51 71.28 -13.92
CA ARG A 5 2.65 72.24 -12.80
C ARG A 5 1.38 72.37 -11.97
N ASP A 6 1.39 72.49 -10.64
CA ASP A 6 2.40 72.43 -9.57
C ASP A 6 1.60 72.58 -8.25
N SER A 7 2.10 72.04 -7.14
CA SER A 7 2.34 72.75 -5.85
C SER A 7 2.44 71.70 -4.72
N ALA A 8 3.62 71.35 -4.21
CA ALA A 8 4.62 72.10 -3.45
C ALA A 8 4.29 72.22 -1.95
N ASP A 9 5.11 71.58 -1.11
CA ASP A 9 5.77 72.29 -0.02
C ASP A 9 7.08 71.59 0.45
N ARG A 10 8.16 72.41 0.41
CA ARG A 10 9.35 72.56 1.29
C ARG A 10 9.90 71.34 2.06
N GLY A 11 11.21 71.09 2.17
CA GLY A 11 12.40 71.92 1.97
C GLY A 11 13.41 71.69 3.12
N VAL A 12 14.71 71.83 2.80
CA VAL A 12 15.93 71.83 3.67
C VAL A 12 16.62 70.45 3.82
N SER A 13 17.65 70.09 3.01
CA SER A 13 19.07 70.57 2.91
C SER A 13 20.03 69.89 3.90
N PHE A 14 21.27 69.46 3.59
CA PHE A 14 22.08 69.37 2.36
C PHE A 14 23.46 68.76 2.76
N VAL A 15 24.29 68.34 1.76
CA VAL A 15 25.77 68.12 1.77
C VAL A 15 26.26 66.70 2.18
N VAL A 16 27.07 65.94 1.41
CA VAL A 16 27.77 66.16 0.12
C VAL A 16 28.24 64.84 -0.52
N ALA A 17 28.23 64.88 -1.86
CA ALA A 17 29.07 64.25 -2.90
C ALA A 17 29.48 62.76 -2.86
N VAL A 18 29.13 62.17 -4.00
CA VAL A 18 29.71 61.02 -4.69
C VAL A 18 31.19 61.22 -5.02
N SER A 19 31.99 60.16 -4.81
CA SER A 19 33.14 59.83 -5.65
C SER A 19 33.26 58.31 -5.77
N ALA A 20 33.17 57.83 -7.01
CA ALA A 20 33.24 56.42 -7.37
C ALA A 20 34.65 55.85 -7.15
N LEU A 21 34.73 54.67 -6.55
CA LEU A 21 35.83 53.73 -6.77
C LEU A 21 35.28 52.30 -6.79
N VAL A 22 35.67 51.60 -7.85
CA VAL A 22 35.48 50.16 -8.11
C VAL A 22 36.07 49.34 -6.96
N GLY A 23 35.36 48.32 -6.46
CA GLY A 23 35.91 47.33 -5.54
C GLY A 23 34.88 46.35 -5.00
N CYS A 24 35.02 45.08 -5.41
CA CYS A 24 34.43 43.84 -4.88
C CYS A 24 33.26 43.91 -3.89
N SER A 25 32.14 43.33 -4.32
CA SER A 25 31.17 42.65 -3.45
C SER A 25 31.89 41.67 -2.52
N ALA A 26 31.63 41.77 -1.22
CA ALA A 26 32.12 40.85 -0.20
C ALA A 26 31.60 39.43 -0.48
N LEU A 27 32.47 38.60 -1.05
CA LEU A 27 32.43 37.15 -0.95
C LEU A 27 32.61 36.80 0.53
N ALA A 28 31.83 35.82 1.01
CA ALA A 28 32.02 35.24 2.34
C ALA A 28 33.50 34.88 2.54
N SER A 29 34.12 35.43 3.57
CA SER A 29 35.52 35.18 3.91
C SER A 29 35.69 33.72 4.32
N ALA A 30 36.60 33.05 3.64
CA ALA A 30 37.01 31.66 3.81
C ALA A 30 37.82 31.40 5.10
N ASP A 31 37.32 31.86 6.25
CA ASP A 31 37.97 31.63 7.54
C ASP A 31 37.12 30.65 8.37
N THR A 32 37.76 29.62 8.93
CA THR A 32 37.28 28.68 9.99
C THR A 32 36.82 27.26 9.58
N LEU A 33 37.76 26.41 9.13
CA LEU A 33 37.66 24.94 9.21
C LEU A 33 38.53 24.44 10.37
N ARG A 34 38.02 23.56 11.24
CA ARG A 34 38.77 22.97 12.37
C ARG A 34 38.81 21.45 12.27
N VAL A 35 40.00 20.86 12.35
CA VAL A 35 40.17 19.40 12.46
C VAL A 35 40.34 19.05 13.94
N CYS A 36 39.45 18.23 14.48
CA CYS A 36 39.49 17.76 15.85
C CYS A 36 39.93 16.29 15.86
N HIS A 37 41.04 15.99 16.55
CA HIS A 37 41.45 14.61 16.82
C HIS A 37 40.67 14.03 18.01
N PRO A 38 40.30 12.74 17.98
CA PRO A 38 39.52 12.10 19.03
C PRO A 38 40.38 11.78 20.26
N ASP A 39 40.63 12.78 21.11
CA ASP A 39 41.20 12.60 22.46
C ASP A 39 40.44 13.46 23.50
N ALA A 40 39.09 13.44 23.51
CA ALA A 40 38.28 13.88 24.66
C ALA A 40 36.80 13.49 24.51
N GLU A 41 36.26 12.74 25.49
CA GLU A 41 34.81 12.57 25.64
C GLU A 41 34.20 13.81 26.32
N GLY A 42 33.24 14.49 25.66
CA GLY A 42 32.45 15.59 26.24
C GLY A 42 31.54 16.32 25.24
N PRO A 43 30.51 17.08 25.67
CA PRO A 43 29.71 17.97 24.82
C PRO A 43 30.54 19.19 24.35
N LEU A 44 30.24 19.76 23.16
CA LEU A 44 31.02 20.84 22.51
C LEU A 44 31.34 22.07 23.38
N SER A 45 30.57 22.32 24.44
CA SER A 45 30.84 23.39 25.42
C SER A 45 32.08 23.14 26.29
N ASP A 46 32.51 21.88 26.41
CA ASP A 46 33.63 21.42 27.25
C ASP A 46 34.89 21.12 26.45
N TRP A 47 34.84 21.25 25.13
CA TRP A 47 36.03 21.14 24.29
C TRP A 47 36.81 22.44 24.46
N SER A 48 37.77 22.44 25.38
CA SER A 48 38.83 23.44 25.35
C SER A 48 39.38 23.45 23.94
N PRO A 49 39.47 24.63 23.26
CA PRO A 49 40.11 24.68 21.96
C PRO A 49 41.44 23.96 22.12
N VAL A 50 41.79 23.06 21.18
CA VAL A 50 43.20 22.70 21.02
C VAL A 50 43.88 24.06 20.98
N THR A 51 44.63 24.37 22.02
CA THR A 51 45.40 25.60 22.08
C THR A 51 46.23 25.55 20.82
N CYS A 52 45.90 26.41 19.86
CA CYS A 52 46.72 26.66 18.70
C CYS A 52 48.09 27.00 19.29
N ALA A 53 49.00 26.02 19.30
CA ALA A 53 50.39 26.31 19.59
C ALA A 53 50.90 26.96 18.30
N CYS A 54 50.59 28.25 18.12
CA CYS A 54 51.32 29.09 17.19
C CYS A 54 52.80 28.93 17.58
N PRO A 55 53.68 28.48 16.67
CA PRO A 55 55.11 28.41 16.96
C PRO A 55 55.68 29.78 17.38
N ASP A 56 54.99 30.86 17.05
CA ASP A 56 55.38 32.22 17.32
C ASP A 56 54.14 32.99 17.82
N GLY A 57 54.17 33.51 19.05
CA GLY A 57 53.02 34.09 19.74
C GLY A 57 52.45 35.40 19.16
N ASP A 58 51.91 35.35 17.94
CA ASP A 58 51.13 36.44 17.33
C ASP A 58 49.61 36.20 17.51
N ASP A 59 48.93 37.21 18.05
CA ASP A 59 47.49 37.23 18.40
C ASP A 59 46.59 37.58 17.19
N ASP A 60 47.00 37.16 15.98
CA ASP A 60 46.29 37.48 14.75
C ASP A 60 45.40 36.30 14.31
N ARG A 61 44.10 36.40 14.62
CA ARG A 61 43.09 35.35 14.40
C ARG A 61 42.95 34.87 12.94
N ALA A 62 43.53 35.58 11.98
CA ALA A 62 43.61 35.19 10.57
C ALA A 62 44.67 34.10 10.27
N THR A 63 45.56 33.79 11.22
CA THR A 63 46.63 32.78 11.04
C THR A 63 46.39 31.46 11.79
N CYS A 64 45.24 31.31 12.45
CA CYS A 64 44.84 30.12 13.21
C CYS A 64 43.82 29.22 12.50
N CYS A 65 43.57 29.44 11.20
CA CYS A 65 42.76 28.56 10.37
C CYS A 65 43.66 27.40 9.87
N ASP A 66 43.38 26.15 10.26
CA ASP A 66 44.21 25.02 9.79
C ASP A 66 44.06 24.80 8.27
N PHE A 67 42.90 25.14 7.67
CA PHE A 67 42.62 24.94 6.25
C PHE A 67 41.70 26.02 5.65
N PHE A 68 41.93 26.36 4.37
CA PHE A 68 41.13 27.34 3.58
C PHE A 68 40.00 26.69 2.76
N ASP A 69 40.00 25.36 2.64
CA ASP A 69 38.99 24.60 1.93
C ASP A 69 38.82 23.20 2.58
N ILE A 70 37.62 22.63 2.43
CA ILE A 70 37.25 21.36 3.08
C ILE A 70 38.13 20.20 2.58
N GLN A 71 38.51 20.20 1.30
CA GLN A 71 39.29 19.10 0.72
C GLN A 71 40.73 19.06 1.27
N SER A 72 41.34 20.21 1.53
CA SER A 72 42.64 20.31 2.19
C SER A 72 42.61 19.77 3.63
N ALA A 73 41.52 20.02 4.36
CA ALA A 73 41.30 19.45 5.70
C ALA A 73 41.18 17.92 5.63
N ILE A 74 40.40 17.40 4.67
CA ILE A 74 40.29 15.96 4.42
C ILE A 74 41.66 15.36 4.08
N GLY A 75 42.45 16.04 3.25
CA GLY A 75 43.79 15.58 2.84
C GLY A 75 44.73 15.34 4.03
N SER A 76 44.62 16.17 5.07
CA SER A 76 45.44 16.11 6.28
C SER A 76 44.89 15.19 7.37
N ALA A 77 43.59 14.91 7.35
CA ALA A 77 42.95 14.01 8.30
C ALA A 77 43.41 12.55 8.15
N THR A 78 43.32 11.81 9.24
CA THR A 78 43.59 10.37 9.35
C THR A 78 42.35 9.63 9.85
N ASN A 79 42.30 8.30 9.70
CA ASN A 79 41.15 7.52 10.12
C ASN A 79 40.86 7.72 11.62
N GLY A 80 39.61 8.02 11.95
CA GLY A 80 39.12 8.36 13.30
C GLY A 80 38.89 9.86 13.51
N ASP A 81 39.41 10.72 12.65
CA ASP A 81 39.34 12.17 12.84
C ASP A 81 37.96 12.75 12.54
N VAL A 82 37.64 13.86 13.20
CA VAL A 82 36.42 14.63 13.00
C VAL A 82 36.78 16.02 12.44
N ILE A 83 36.27 16.32 11.25
CA ILE A 83 36.38 17.63 10.62
C ILE A 83 35.11 18.41 10.94
N CYS A 84 35.24 19.44 11.77
CA CYS A 84 34.13 20.31 12.17
C CYS A 84 34.08 21.53 11.24
N ILE A 85 32.92 21.73 10.61
CA ILE A 85 32.63 22.86 9.73
C ILE A 85 31.69 23.81 10.48
N GLU A 86 32.08 25.07 10.57
CA GLU A 86 31.27 26.10 11.22
C GLU A 86 29.96 26.38 10.45
N ALA A 87 29.02 27.05 11.10
CA ALA A 87 27.79 27.48 10.45
C ALA A 87 28.08 28.50 9.35
N GLY A 88 27.50 28.30 8.17
CA GLY A 88 27.78 29.14 7.01
C GLY A 88 27.50 28.46 5.69
N GLU A 89 27.60 29.22 4.61
CA GLU A 89 27.44 28.73 3.24
C GLU A 89 28.79 28.59 2.55
N TYR A 90 29.08 27.37 2.09
CA TYR A 90 30.34 26.98 1.47
C TYR A 90 30.06 26.59 0.02
N VAL A 91 30.54 27.40 -0.92
CA VAL A 91 30.40 27.12 -2.35
C VAL A 91 31.37 26.02 -2.75
N ILE A 92 30.81 24.90 -3.19
CA ILE A 92 31.58 23.76 -3.68
C ILE A 92 31.78 23.93 -5.18
N THR A 93 33.03 24.08 -5.62
CA THR A 93 33.39 24.23 -7.03
C THR A 93 33.94 22.95 -7.66
N SER A 94 34.31 21.97 -6.83
CA SER A 94 34.74 20.64 -7.22
C SER A 94 34.22 19.64 -6.18
N PRO A 95 33.77 18.44 -6.57
CA PRO A 95 33.24 17.48 -5.62
C PRO A 95 34.26 17.11 -4.53
N LEU A 96 33.76 16.93 -3.30
CA LEU A 96 34.53 16.47 -2.15
C LEU A 96 34.71 14.94 -2.20
N THR A 97 35.93 14.47 -1.98
CA THR A 97 36.30 13.05 -1.81
C THR A 97 36.88 12.84 -0.43
N THR A 98 36.55 11.73 0.23
CA THR A 98 37.16 11.36 1.52
C THR A 98 38.40 10.49 1.38
N ASP A 99 38.77 10.14 0.14
CA ASP A 99 39.91 9.29 -0.20
C ASP A 99 39.88 7.93 0.52
N GLY A 100 38.68 7.38 0.76
CA GLY A 100 38.46 6.12 1.46
C GLY A 100 38.76 6.16 2.96
N LYS A 101 38.97 7.37 3.53
CA LYS A 101 39.27 7.53 4.96
C LYS A 101 38.03 7.35 5.81
N ALA A 102 38.18 6.65 6.93
CA ALA A 102 37.15 6.53 7.96
C ALA A 102 37.17 7.78 8.86
N ILE A 103 36.68 8.91 8.33
CA ILE A 103 36.63 10.21 9.01
C ILE A 103 35.18 10.69 9.13
N THR A 104 34.93 11.59 10.08
CA THR A 104 33.63 12.27 10.22
C THR A 104 33.72 13.69 9.69
N ILE A 105 32.84 14.07 8.77
CA ILE A 105 32.64 15.45 8.32
C ILE A 105 31.34 15.95 8.96
N ARG A 106 31.49 16.86 9.92
CA ARG A 106 30.42 17.34 10.80
C ARG A 106 30.16 18.82 10.59
N GLY A 107 28.94 19.18 10.19
CA GLY A 107 28.48 20.57 10.19
C GLY A 107 27.98 21.05 11.56
N ALA A 108 27.87 22.36 11.69
CA ALA A 108 27.19 23.01 12.81
C ALA A 108 25.68 22.80 12.71
N VAL A 109 24.99 22.92 13.85
CA VAL A 109 23.52 22.81 13.95
C VAL A 109 22.91 24.09 14.51
N HIS A 110 21.69 24.39 14.07
CA HIS A 110 20.83 25.38 14.67
C HIS A 110 20.30 24.88 16.04
N PRO A 111 19.73 25.77 16.89
CA PRO A 111 19.18 25.38 18.18
C PRO A 111 18.06 24.33 18.14
N ASP A 112 17.39 24.19 16.99
CA ASP A 112 16.36 23.17 16.74
C ASP A 112 16.93 21.82 16.26
N GLY A 113 18.26 21.71 16.13
CA GLY A 113 18.96 20.52 15.66
C GLY A 113 19.13 20.43 14.14
N SER A 114 18.56 21.35 13.36
CA SER A 114 18.71 21.35 11.91
C SER A 114 20.13 21.77 11.48
N PRO A 115 20.67 21.25 10.36
CA PRO A 115 21.95 21.66 9.80
C PRO A 115 22.05 23.18 9.58
N ALA A 116 23.11 23.80 10.10
CA ALA A 116 23.45 25.20 9.89
C ALA A 116 24.64 25.40 8.93
N THR A 117 25.33 24.31 8.58
CA THR A 117 26.38 24.30 7.56
C THR A 117 25.79 23.88 6.22
N VAL A 118 25.94 24.76 5.23
CA VAL A 118 25.42 24.56 3.87
C VAL A 118 26.58 24.35 2.91
N LEU A 119 26.55 23.23 2.18
CA LEU A 119 27.37 22.95 1.01
C LEU A 119 26.52 23.26 -0.23
N ASP A 120 26.94 24.25 -1.03
CA ASP A 120 26.16 24.73 -2.18
C ASP A 120 26.91 24.49 -3.51
N GLY A 121 26.34 23.64 -4.38
CA GLY A 121 26.88 23.34 -5.71
C GLY A 121 26.51 24.36 -6.79
N GLN A 122 25.61 25.31 -6.49
CA GLN A 122 25.12 26.39 -7.34
C GLN A 122 24.64 25.95 -8.74
N GLY A 123 24.12 24.72 -8.85
CA GLY A 123 23.67 24.10 -10.08
C GLY A 123 24.79 23.72 -11.05
N ARG A 124 26.05 23.74 -10.60
CA ARG A 124 27.25 23.63 -11.46
C ARG A 124 28.07 22.38 -11.24
N THR A 125 27.97 21.74 -10.09
CA THR A 125 28.77 20.56 -9.74
C THR A 125 28.00 19.60 -8.84
N GLN A 126 28.45 18.34 -8.83
CA GLN A 126 28.15 17.42 -7.74
C GLN A 126 28.91 17.84 -6.48
N LEU A 127 28.36 17.54 -5.29
CA LEU A 127 28.98 17.96 -4.04
C LEU A 127 29.89 16.90 -3.42
N ILE A 128 29.45 15.63 -3.35
CA ILE A 128 30.18 14.57 -2.62
C ILE A 128 30.35 13.31 -3.48
N LEU A 129 31.57 12.77 -3.50
CA LEU A 129 31.91 11.49 -4.14
C LEU A 129 32.49 10.51 -3.12
N CYS A 130 31.85 9.36 -2.97
CA CYS A 130 32.33 8.22 -2.18
C CYS A 130 32.66 7.06 -3.14
N ILE A 131 33.91 7.01 -3.61
CA ILE A 131 34.36 6.11 -4.69
C ILE A 131 35.71 5.43 -4.41
N SER A 132 36.24 5.57 -3.19
CA SER A 132 37.61 5.19 -2.82
C SER A 132 37.66 4.16 -1.70
N GLY A 133 36.56 3.44 -1.46
CA GLY A 133 36.48 2.38 -0.44
C GLY A 133 35.92 2.86 0.90
N GLU A 134 35.19 3.97 0.91
CA GLU A 134 34.45 4.47 2.07
C GLU A 134 33.54 3.39 2.65
N GLY A 135 33.75 3.08 3.93
CA GLY A 135 32.91 2.19 4.71
C GLY A 135 32.07 2.96 5.73
N PRO A 136 31.39 2.26 6.67
CA PRO A 136 30.50 2.90 7.64
C PRO A 136 31.18 3.92 8.57
N GLY A 137 32.52 3.82 8.72
CA GLY A 137 33.33 4.77 9.49
C GLY A 137 33.58 6.10 8.76
N THR A 138 33.25 6.22 7.48
CA THR A 138 33.17 7.50 6.78
C THR A 138 31.79 8.10 7.02
N VAL A 139 31.72 9.16 7.83
CA VAL A 139 30.46 9.73 8.33
C VAL A 139 30.29 11.16 7.81
N PHE A 140 29.12 11.46 7.26
CA PHE A 140 28.69 12.81 6.94
C PHE A 140 27.51 13.17 7.85
N GLU A 141 27.63 14.24 8.64
CA GLU A 141 26.55 14.60 9.55
C GLU A 141 26.32 16.09 9.73
N ASN A 142 25.07 16.47 9.96
CA ASN A 142 24.64 17.85 10.18
C ASN A 142 24.95 18.80 9.00
N LEU A 143 24.74 18.34 7.76
CA LEU A 143 25.03 19.11 6.55
C LEU A 143 23.77 19.34 5.73
N GLU A 144 23.59 20.58 5.24
CA GLU A 144 22.68 20.86 4.12
C GLU A 144 23.47 20.81 2.81
N ILE A 145 23.11 19.89 1.93
CA ILE A 145 23.72 19.62 0.62
C ILE A 145 22.72 20.08 -0.44
N ARG A 146 22.98 21.21 -1.08
CA ARG A 146 21.99 21.83 -1.97
C ARG A 146 22.53 22.30 -3.31
N ASN A 147 21.59 22.48 -4.24
CA ASN A 147 21.86 22.94 -5.60
C ASN A 147 22.97 22.13 -6.30
N GLY A 148 23.09 20.84 -5.96
CA GLY A 148 23.96 19.92 -6.66
C GLY A 148 23.45 19.64 -8.05
N SER A 149 24.35 19.52 -9.01
CA SER A 149 24.00 19.22 -10.40
C SER A 149 24.94 18.19 -10.97
N ALA A 150 24.39 17.04 -11.31
CA ALA A 150 25.08 15.99 -12.04
C ALA A 150 24.75 16.13 -13.53
N SER A 151 25.63 16.78 -14.29
CA SER A 151 25.41 17.18 -15.69
C SER A 151 26.35 16.53 -16.71
N GLY A 152 26.90 15.34 -16.40
CA GLY A 152 27.92 14.67 -17.22
C GLY A 152 27.42 13.42 -17.95
N SER A 153 28.01 13.10 -19.10
CA SER A 153 27.83 11.82 -19.83
C SER A 153 28.75 10.69 -19.33
N THR A 154 29.43 10.90 -18.20
CA THR A 154 30.32 9.91 -17.58
C THR A 154 29.55 9.08 -16.55
N SER A 155 30.00 7.86 -16.27
CA SER A 155 29.41 6.96 -15.26
C SER A 155 29.45 7.50 -13.82
N GLN A 156 30.16 8.61 -13.58
CA GLN A 156 30.24 9.32 -12.30
C GLN A 156 29.35 10.57 -12.26
N GLY A 157 28.70 10.95 -13.37
CA GLY A 157 27.84 12.13 -13.49
C GLY A 157 26.40 11.91 -13.01
N GLN A 158 26.19 11.17 -11.92
CA GLN A 158 24.89 10.83 -11.33
C GLN A 158 24.85 11.21 -9.84
N GLY A 159 23.70 11.60 -9.28
CA GLY A 159 23.61 12.05 -7.88
C GLY A 159 24.11 13.49 -7.72
N GLY A 160 23.21 14.46 -7.81
CA GLY A 160 23.57 15.89 -7.72
C GLY A 160 24.21 16.25 -6.38
N GLY A 161 23.71 15.70 -5.28
CA GLY A 161 24.25 15.93 -3.95
C GLY A 161 25.40 14.97 -3.61
N MET A 162 25.17 13.66 -3.73
CA MET A 162 26.13 12.64 -3.34
C MET A 162 26.08 11.43 -4.28
N TYR A 163 27.26 10.90 -4.62
CA TYR A 163 27.41 9.66 -5.39
C TYR A 163 28.22 8.64 -4.60
N CYS A 164 27.66 7.45 -4.41
CA CYS A 164 28.31 6.30 -3.77
C CYS A 164 28.48 5.18 -4.79
N SER A 165 29.69 4.66 -4.96
CA SER A 165 29.99 3.54 -5.87
C SER A 165 30.86 2.49 -5.20
N GLY A 166 30.32 1.30 -4.94
CA GLY A 166 31.05 0.23 -4.25
C GLY A 166 31.40 0.55 -2.79
N THR A 167 30.67 1.51 -2.19
CA THR A 167 30.98 2.11 -0.89
C THR A 167 29.76 2.08 0.03
N SER A 168 29.95 2.26 1.33
CA SER A 168 28.87 2.19 2.33
C SER A 168 29.07 3.22 3.44
N PRO A 169 29.12 4.53 3.11
CA PRO A 169 29.25 5.58 4.11
C PRO A 169 28.00 5.70 4.98
N THR A 170 28.14 6.40 6.11
CA THR A 170 27.03 6.74 7.01
C THR A 170 26.67 8.22 6.85
N VAL A 171 25.38 8.53 6.69
CA VAL A 171 24.87 9.90 6.53
C VAL A 171 23.82 10.17 7.60
N LYS A 172 24.04 11.16 8.47
CA LYS A 172 23.17 11.44 9.63
C LYS A 172 22.71 12.88 9.68
N ASN A 173 21.42 13.12 9.91
CA ASN A 173 20.88 14.47 10.07
C ASN A 173 21.32 15.42 8.93
N CYS A 174 21.28 14.92 7.68
CA CYS A 174 21.66 15.70 6.51
C CYS A 174 20.42 16.07 5.69
N ARG A 175 20.47 17.23 5.03
CA ARG A 175 19.39 17.75 4.18
C ARG A 175 19.87 17.81 2.74
N PHE A 176 19.27 17.05 1.84
CA PHE A 176 19.51 17.13 0.40
C PHE A 176 18.41 17.97 -0.26
N VAL A 177 18.74 19.19 -0.67
CA VAL A 177 17.74 20.18 -1.10
C VAL A 177 18.01 20.66 -2.54
N GLN A 178 17.00 20.61 -3.41
CA GLN A 178 17.08 21.16 -4.77
C GLN A 178 18.27 20.62 -5.60
N ASN A 179 18.66 19.37 -5.35
CA ASN A 179 19.67 18.71 -6.14
C ASN A 179 19.05 18.13 -7.40
N THR A 180 19.82 18.16 -8.48
CA THR A 180 19.38 17.77 -9.81
C THR A 180 20.36 16.81 -10.46
N SER A 181 19.84 15.91 -11.28
CA SER A 181 20.63 15.15 -12.24
C SER A 181 19.98 15.24 -13.61
N SER A 182 20.79 15.48 -14.65
CA SER A 182 20.28 15.60 -16.01
C SER A 182 20.06 14.27 -16.72
N GLY A 183 20.48 13.13 -16.12
CA GLY A 183 20.57 11.84 -16.80
C GLY A 183 21.60 11.92 -17.93
N GLY A 184 22.75 11.26 -17.78
CA GLY A 184 23.86 11.35 -18.73
C GLY A 184 23.60 10.65 -20.07
N GLY A 185 22.68 11.12 -20.92
CA GLY A 185 22.41 10.53 -22.23
C GLY A 185 21.85 9.09 -22.17
N THR A 186 21.57 8.51 -23.34
CA THR A 186 20.83 7.24 -23.50
C THR A 186 21.37 6.12 -22.59
N GLY A 187 20.68 5.86 -21.48
CA GLY A 187 20.98 4.77 -20.54
C GLY A 187 21.56 5.17 -19.18
N ALA A 188 21.89 6.45 -18.95
CA ALA A 188 22.42 6.90 -17.66
C ALA A 188 21.29 7.29 -16.69
N ARG A 189 20.86 6.30 -15.91
CA ARG A 189 19.87 6.44 -14.83
C ARG A 189 20.52 7.05 -13.58
N GLY A 190 19.86 7.96 -12.86
CA GLY A 190 20.47 8.68 -11.74
C GLY A 190 19.49 9.11 -10.66
N GLY A 191 20.00 9.44 -9.47
CA GLY A 191 19.24 10.09 -8.40
C GLY A 191 19.43 11.60 -8.46
N GLY A 192 18.39 12.39 -8.22
CA GLY A 192 18.53 13.86 -8.17
C GLY A 192 19.45 14.30 -7.04
N ALA A 193 19.30 13.72 -5.85
CA ALA A 193 20.15 13.96 -4.68
C ALA A 193 21.25 12.92 -4.53
N VAL A 194 20.87 11.65 -4.30
CA VAL A 194 21.79 10.58 -3.94
C VAL A 194 21.72 9.47 -4.98
N HIS A 195 22.88 9.02 -5.44
CA HIS A 195 23.00 7.86 -6.30
C HIS A 195 23.88 6.79 -5.65
N CYS A 196 23.34 5.59 -5.47
CA CYS A 196 24.04 4.42 -4.94
C CYS A 196 24.20 3.40 -6.06
N PHE A 197 25.44 3.07 -6.41
CA PHE A 197 25.77 2.02 -7.37
C PHE A 197 26.61 0.93 -6.70
N GLU A 198 26.05 -0.27 -6.56
CA GLU A 198 26.70 -1.38 -5.83
C GLU A 198 27.16 -0.92 -4.42
N ALA A 199 26.38 -0.02 -3.82
CA ALA A 199 26.69 0.72 -2.61
C ALA A 199 25.54 0.60 -1.60
N SER A 200 25.86 0.46 -0.31
CA SER A 200 24.87 0.24 0.75
C SER A 200 25.05 1.24 1.89
N PRO A 201 24.88 2.56 1.62
CA PRO A 201 24.97 3.57 2.67
C PRO A 201 23.88 3.41 3.72
N VAL A 202 24.16 3.90 4.92
CA VAL A 202 23.20 4.05 6.00
C VAL A 202 22.79 5.51 6.09
N LEU A 203 21.49 5.80 5.99
CA LEU A 203 20.94 7.14 6.08
C LEU A 203 20.01 7.25 7.28
N GLU A 204 20.33 8.13 8.22
CA GLU A 204 19.59 8.31 9.47
C GLU A 204 19.12 9.76 9.60
N SER A 205 17.83 9.96 9.86
CA SER A 205 17.25 11.30 10.09
C SER A 205 17.55 12.30 8.96
N CYS A 206 17.64 11.81 7.72
CA CYS A 206 17.92 12.65 6.56
C CYS A 206 16.64 13.20 5.93
N VAL A 207 16.72 14.40 5.35
CA VAL A 207 15.62 15.02 4.60
C VAL A 207 16.02 15.20 3.14
N PHE A 208 15.19 14.74 2.22
CA PHE A 208 15.31 14.89 0.78
C PHE A 208 14.17 15.74 0.27
N ARG A 209 14.46 16.99 -0.10
CA ARG A 209 13.43 17.95 -0.46
C ARG A 209 13.67 18.61 -1.82
N ASP A 210 12.62 18.72 -2.63
CA ASP A 210 12.62 19.46 -3.90
C ASP A 210 13.72 18.97 -4.88
N ASN A 211 14.16 17.70 -4.78
CA ASN A 211 15.15 17.13 -5.68
C ASN A 211 14.46 16.64 -6.96
N SER A 212 15.17 16.72 -8.09
CA SER A 212 14.56 16.35 -9.36
C SER A 212 15.49 15.72 -10.38
N VAL A 213 14.89 14.92 -11.26
CA VAL A 213 15.53 14.36 -12.45
C VAL A 213 14.67 14.64 -13.68
N ALA A 214 15.33 15.05 -14.77
CA ALA A 214 14.67 15.34 -16.04
C ALA A 214 14.51 14.10 -16.95
N ASP A 215 15.33 13.06 -16.74
CA ASP A 215 15.39 11.85 -17.58
C ASP A 215 14.39 10.76 -17.12
N SER A 216 14.16 9.82 -18.03
CA SER A 216 13.40 8.60 -17.80
C SER A 216 14.17 7.57 -16.96
N GLN A 217 13.43 6.69 -16.26
CA GLN A 217 13.97 5.56 -15.46
C GLN A 217 14.93 5.96 -14.32
N SER A 218 14.62 7.01 -13.58
CA SER A 218 15.49 7.64 -12.58
C SER A 218 14.73 8.13 -11.35
N GLY A 219 15.37 8.07 -10.18
CA GLY A 219 14.77 8.46 -8.90
C GLY A 219 14.90 9.97 -8.62
N GLY A 220 13.81 10.66 -8.27
CA GLY A 220 13.87 12.12 -8.09
C GLY A 220 14.76 12.56 -6.92
N ALA A 221 14.84 11.79 -5.83
CA ALA A 221 15.81 12.01 -4.75
C ALA A 221 16.91 10.96 -4.72
N LEU A 222 16.55 9.71 -4.46
CA LEU A 222 17.49 8.61 -4.26
C LEU A 222 17.32 7.58 -5.37
N PHE A 223 18.42 7.24 -6.02
CA PHE A 223 18.49 6.11 -6.94
C PHE A 223 19.48 5.08 -6.40
N ASN A 224 18.98 3.88 -6.14
CA ASN A 224 19.77 2.74 -5.70
C ASN A 224 19.79 1.69 -6.80
N ARG A 225 21.00 1.34 -7.24
CA ARG A 225 21.24 0.31 -8.22
C ARG A 225 22.19 -0.74 -7.66
N ARG A 226 21.69 -1.96 -7.50
CA ARG A 226 22.43 -3.14 -7.01
C ARG A 226 23.04 -2.95 -5.62
N GLY A 227 22.52 -2.01 -4.85
CA GLY A 227 22.87 -1.77 -3.46
C GLY A 227 21.74 -2.16 -2.51
N ALA A 228 22.05 -2.21 -1.22
CA ALA A 228 21.09 -2.48 -0.15
C ALA A 228 21.16 -1.38 0.93
N PRO A 229 20.82 -0.11 0.59
CA PRO A 229 20.84 0.98 1.55
C PRO A 229 19.85 0.72 2.68
N THR A 230 20.20 1.22 3.88
CA THR A 230 19.31 1.25 5.04
C THR A 230 18.93 2.70 5.35
N LEU A 231 17.63 2.96 5.44
CA LEU A 231 17.08 4.28 5.73
C LEU A 231 16.23 4.24 6.99
N GLU A 232 16.56 5.11 7.93
CA GLU A 232 15.91 5.21 9.23
C GLU A 232 15.45 6.65 9.47
N SER A 233 14.17 6.83 9.76
CA SER A 233 13.59 8.14 10.10
C SER A 233 13.84 9.22 9.04
N CYS A 234 13.85 8.84 7.76
CA CYS A 234 14.13 9.75 6.65
C CYS A 234 12.84 10.32 6.04
N THR A 235 12.90 11.58 5.58
CA THR A 235 11.76 12.25 4.92
C THR A 235 12.10 12.58 3.46
N PHE A 236 11.21 12.20 2.54
CA PHE A 236 11.27 12.50 1.12
C PHE A 236 10.07 13.36 0.73
N GLU A 237 10.31 14.65 0.50
CA GLU A 237 9.27 15.64 0.27
C GLU A 237 9.42 16.33 -1.09
N SER A 238 8.33 16.38 -1.87
CA SER A 238 8.25 17.15 -3.12
C SER A 238 9.33 16.81 -4.15
N ASN A 239 9.81 15.57 -4.18
CA ASN A 239 10.80 15.12 -5.15
C ASN A 239 10.12 14.69 -6.46
N ARG A 240 10.76 14.98 -7.59
CA ARG A 240 10.12 14.87 -8.91
C ARG A 240 10.98 14.12 -9.93
N ALA A 241 10.38 13.12 -10.57
CA ALA A 241 10.92 12.44 -11.73
C ALA A 241 10.00 12.64 -12.95
N SER A 242 10.12 13.78 -13.64
CA SER A 242 9.12 14.27 -14.62
C SER A 242 8.85 13.32 -15.79
N ASN A 243 9.87 12.57 -16.24
CA ASN A 243 9.74 11.54 -17.26
C ASN A 243 10.13 10.14 -16.72
N GLY A 244 10.40 10.07 -15.42
CA GLY A 244 11.03 8.94 -14.75
C GLY A 244 10.06 8.12 -13.91
N GLU A 245 10.63 7.23 -13.12
CA GLU A 245 9.94 6.24 -12.29
C GLU A 245 10.57 6.42 -10.88
N GLY A 246 9.83 6.29 -9.78
CA GLY A 246 10.40 6.55 -8.44
C GLY A 246 10.57 8.04 -8.12
N GLY A 247 9.48 8.76 -7.83
CA GLY A 247 9.54 10.22 -7.60
C GLY A 247 10.47 10.62 -6.48
N ALA A 248 10.45 9.89 -5.36
CA ALA A 248 11.45 10.01 -4.30
C ALA A 248 12.54 8.95 -4.43
N VAL A 249 12.17 7.66 -4.36
CA VAL A 249 13.12 6.56 -4.29
C VAL A 249 12.94 5.61 -5.46
N TYR A 250 14.05 5.27 -6.12
CA TYR A 250 14.11 4.26 -7.18
C TYR A 250 15.12 3.17 -6.81
N ASN A 251 14.66 1.95 -6.58
CA ASN A 251 15.48 0.78 -6.31
C ASN A 251 15.48 -0.17 -7.51
N VAL A 252 16.66 -0.59 -7.93
CA VAL A 252 16.80 -1.51 -9.05
C VAL A 252 17.96 -2.48 -8.84
N GLY A 253 17.72 -3.77 -9.01
CA GLY A 253 18.76 -4.78 -8.85
C GLY A 253 18.21 -6.16 -8.57
N ASN A 254 19.10 -7.15 -8.57
CA ASN A 254 18.75 -8.55 -8.37
C ASN A 254 19.25 -8.99 -7.00
N GLU A 255 18.40 -9.67 -6.22
CA GLU A 255 18.78 -10.23 -4.91
C GLU A 255 19.28 -9.16 -3.93
N ILE A 256 18.74 -7.95 -4.02
CA ILE A 256 19.04 -6.85 -3.08
C ILE A 256 17.89 -6.64 -2.09
N ASN A 257 18.22 -6.21 -0.88
CA ASN A 257 17.27 -5.98 0.22
C ASN A 257 17.46 -4.56 0.80
N PRO A 258 16.92 -3.52 0.14
CA PRO A 258 16.91 -2.18 0.69
C PRO A 258 15.85 -2.09 1.82
N VAL A 259 16.19 -1.40 2.90
CA VAL A 259 15.37 -1.36 4.13
C VAL A 259 14.98 0.07 4.47
N PHE A 260 13.69 0.30 4.75
CA PHE A 260 13.14 1.60 5.12
C PHE A 260 12.33 1.46 6.41
N ARG A 261 12.69 2.26 7.42
CA ARG A 261 11.99 2.29 8.70
C ARG A 261 11.64 3.71 9.09
N ASN A 262 10.41 3.90 9.55
CA ASN A 262 9.93 5.19 10.05
C ASN A 262 10.11 6.31 9.00
N CYS A 263 10.02 5.98 7.72
CA CYS A 263 10.28 6.92 6.64
C CYS A 263 8.99 7.57 6.14
N MET A 264 9.08 8.83 5.70
CA MET A 264 7.96 9.60 5.16
C MET A 264 8.21 9.92 3.68
N PHE A 265 7.23 9.65 2.83
CA PHE A 265 7.21 9.97 1.40
C PHE A 265 6.03 10.89 1.12
N LEU A 266 6.30 12.18 0.97
CA LEU A 266 5.31 13.25 0.93
C LEU A 266 5.35 13.98 -0.42
N GLU A 267 4.20 14.09 -1.08
CA GLU A 267 4.01 14.98 -2.23
C GLU A 267 5.01 14.77 -3.38
N ASN A 268 5.52 13.53 -3.54
CA ASN A 268 6.45 13.22 -4.61
C ASN A 268 5.68 12.97 -5.92
N GLU A 269 6.34 13.17 -7.07
CA GLU A 269 5.70 13.05 -8.38
C GLU A 269 6.57 12.27 -9.38
N SER A 270 5.97 11.32 -10.11
CA SER A 270 6.66 10.52 -11.13
C SER A 270 5.73 9.91 -12.20
N GLY A 271 6.31 9.12 -13.11
CA GLY A 271 5.60 8.16 -13.97
C GLY A 271 4.93 7.04 -13.17
N ARG A 272 5.72 6.26 -12.43
CA ARG A 272 5.22 5.24 -11.49
C ARG A 272 5.93 5.29 -10.15
N GLY A 273 5.28 4.82 -9.09
CA GLY A 273 5.87 4.71 -7.76
C GLY A 273 6.37 6.06 -7.26
N ALA A 274 5.47 7.05 -7.11
CA ALA A 274 5.93 8.41 -6.85
C ALA A 274 6.65 8.56 -5.52
N GLY A 275 6.22 7.89 -4.45
CA GLY A 275 7.03 7.77 -3.24
C GLY A 275 8.16 6.76 -3.43
N PHE A 276 7.80 5.52 -3.78
CA PHE A 276 8.74 4.40 -3.81
C PHE A 276 8.58 3.56 -5.07
N TYR A 277 9.71 3.18 -5.66
CA TYR A 277 9.77 2.27 -6.80
C TYR A 277 10.80 1.18 -6.54
N ALA A 278 10.44 -0.08 -6.81
CA ALA A 278 11.34 -1.22 -6.76
C ALA A 278 11.17 -2.16 -7.95
N GLN A 279 12.28 -2.50 -8.61
CA GLN A 279 12.26 -3.46 -9.71
C GLN A 279 13.50 -4.34 -9.80
N SER A 280 13.32 -5.62 -10.16
CA SER A 280 14.42 -6.46 -10.65
C SER A 280 15.01 -5.93 -11.96
N GLU A 281 16.33 -6.05 -12.14
CA GLU A 281 17.03 -5.81 -13.42
C GLU A 281 17.09 -7.06 -14.31
N SER A 282 16.64 -8.22 -13.81
CA SER A 282 16.68 -9.48 -14.54
C SER A 282 15.77 -9.44 -15.77
N SER A 283 16.21 -10.03 -16.86
CA SER A 283 15.34 -10.33 -18.01
C SER A 283 14.56 -11.64 -17.82
N ASN A 284 14.84 -12.39 -16.76
CA ASN A 284 14.05 -13.53 -16.30
C ASN A 284 13.53 -13.21 -14.89
N PHE A 285 12.31 -12.69 -14.82
CA PHE A 285 11.69 -12.23 -13.58
C PHE A 285 11.32 -13.37 -12.62
N CYS A 286 11.47 -14.63 -13.03
CA CYS A 286 11.11 -15.81 -12.25
C CYS A 286 12.24 -16.35 -11.35
N SER A 287 13.46 -15.80 -11.48
CA SER A 287 14.65 -16.35 -10.82
C SER A 287 15.37 -15.36 -9.92
N ARG A 288 15.06 -14.06 -10.01
CA ARG A 288 15.81 -12.98 -9.36
C ARG A 288 14.90 -11.83 -9.01
N PHE A 289 14.43 -11.81 -7.78
CA PHE A 289 13.58 -10.74 -7.24
C PHE A 289 14.41 -9.68 -6.53
N ILE A 290 13.80 -8.52 -6.33
CA ILE A 290 14.21 -7.56 -5.30
C ILE A 290 13.40 -7.82 -4.01
N TYR A 291 14.00 -7.58 -2.84
CA TYR A 291 13.41 -7.89 -1.54
C TYR A 291 13.28 -6.65 -0.61
N PRO A 292 12.53 -5.60 -0.97
CA PRO A 292 12.41 -4.43 -0.09
C PRO A 292 11.59 -4.72 1.17
N SER A 293 11.98 -4.08 2.27
CA SER A 293 11.22 -4.09 3.53
C SER A 293 10.91 -2.66 3.96
N LEU A 294 9.62 -2.39 4.20
CA LEU A 294 9.11 -1.09 4.64
C LEU A 294 8.34 -1.26 5.95
N GLU A 295 8.83 -0.60 6.99
CA GLU A 295 8.28 -0.69 8.34
C GLU A 295 7.90 0.72 8.83
N ASN A 296 6.66 0.89 9.30
CA ASN A 296 6.15 2.14 9.85
C ASN A 296 6.37 3.34 8.91
N CYS A 297 6.23 3.13 7.60
CA CYS A 297 6.44 4.15 6.59
C CYS A 297 5.12 4.83 6.20
N THR A 298 5.18 6.12 5.88
CA THR A 298 4.02 6.91 5.43
C THR A 298 4.20 7.37 4.00
N PHE A 299 3.24 7.05 3.14
CA PHE A 299 3.10 7.52 1.77
C PHE A 299 1.91 8.46 1.70
N ARG A 300 2.16 9.76 1.53
CA ARG A 300 1.09 10.75 1.55
C ARG A 300 1.13 11.71 0.39
N ASN A 301 -0.02 11.91 -0.27
CA ASN A 301 -0.21 12.85 -1.37
C ASN A 301 0.78 12.66 -2.54
N ASN A 302 1.32 11.45 -2.72
CA ASN A 302 2.20 11.18 -3.84
C ASN A 302 1.38 10.98 -5.13
N LYS A 303 1.94 11.40 -6.26
CA LYS A 303 1.24 11.42 -7.55
C LYS A 303 2.04 10.73 -8.65
N ALA A 304 1.52 9.59 -9.11
CA ALA A 304 2.00 8.90 -10.29
C ALA A 304 1.11 9.21 -11.50
N SER A 305 1.72 9.48 -12.66
CA SER A 305 0.96 9.65 -13.91
C SER A 305 0.52 8.33 -14.55
N VAL A 306 1.10 7.21 -14.10
CA VAL A 306 0.79 5.84 -14.56
C VAL A 306 0.36 5.00 -13.35
N ASP A 307 1.22 4.18 -12.74
CA ASP A 307 0.79 3.24 -11.69
C ASP A 307 1.48 3.50 -10.35
N GLY A 308 0.83 3.13 -9.24
CA GLY A 308 1.46 3.17 -7.92
C GLY A 308 1.70 4.59 -7.43
N GLY A 309 0.62 5.31 -7.07
CA GLY A 309 0.73 6.71 -6.62
C GLY A 309 1.67 6.84 -5.43
N GLY A 310 1.51 6.03 -4.39
CA GLY A 310 2.46 5.93 -3.29
C GLY A 310 3.66 5.05 -3.63
N SER A 311 3.40 3.80 -4.03
CA SER A 311 4.44 2.79 -4.26
C SER A 311 4.21 1.94 -5.50
N TRP A 312 5.29 1.53 -6.16
CA TRP A 312 5.26 0.58 -7.27
C TRP A 312 6.32 -0.52 -7.11
N SER A 313 5.94 -1.77 -7.35
CA SER A 313 6.85 -2.92 -7.32
C SER A 313 6.70 -3.85 -8.54
N GLY A 314 7.83 -4.32 -9.07
CA GLY A 314 7.87 -5.24 -10.21
C GLY A 314 8.94 -6.31 -10.09
N ALA A 315 8.57 -7.58 -10.23
CA ALA A 315 9.44 -8.72 -9.90
C ALA A 315 10.10 -8.54 -8.53
N ALA A 316 9.27 -8.27 -7.53
CA ALA A 316 9.66 -8.02 -6.16
C ALA A 316 8.93 -8.97 -5.21
N ILE A 317 9.59 -9.33 -4.13
CA ILE A 317 8.97 -9.91 -2.93
C ILE A 317 9.05 -8.82 -1.87
N ILE A 318 7.95 -8.12 -1.62
CA ILE A 318 7.94 -6.89 -0.84
C ILE A 318 6.99 -6.98 0.34
N SER A 319 7.43 -6.47 1.49
CA SER A 319 6.65 -6.43 2.73
C SER A 319 6.44 -4.98 3.19
N TYR A 320 5.20 -4.67 3.53
CA TYR A 320 4.79 -3.45 4.21
C TYR A 320 4.20 -3.81 5.57
N THR A 321 4.75 -3.24 6.63
CA THR A 321 4.27 -3.46 8.00
C THR A 321 4.03 -2.12 8.69
N GLY A 322 2.84 -1.91 9.27
CA GLY A 322 2.53 -0.65 9.95
C GLY A 322 2.52 0.57 9.03
N CYS A 323 2.36 0.37 7.72
CA CYS A 323 2.50 1.44 6.73
C CYS A 323 1.17 2.16 6.45
N VAL A 324 1.26 3.45 6.13
CA VAL A 324 0.11 4.31 5.82
C VAL A 324 0.23 4.81 4.38
N PHE A 325 -0.83 4.65 3.60
CA PHE A 325 -1.01 5.20 2.26
C PHE A 325 -2.21 6.15 2.28
N ASP A 326 -1.95 7.45 2.28
CA ASP A 326 -2.97 8.50 2.47
C ASP A 326 -3.00 9.49 1.28
N GLY A 327 -4.15 9.61 0.61
CA GLY A 327 -4.35 10.64 -0.42
C GLY A 327 -3.46 10.51 -1.65
N ASN A 328 -2.92 9.31 -1.95
CA ASN A 328 -2.06 9.11 -3.11
C ASN A 328 -2.89 8.93 -4.39
N THR A 329 -2.35 9.37 -5.52
CA THR A 329 -3.08 9.39 -6.80
C THR A 329 -2.28 8.74 -7.93
N ALA A 330 -2.96 7.92 -8.74
CA ALA A 330 -2.40 7.28 -9.92
C ALA A 330 -3.28 7.56 -11.17
N GLY A 331 -2.64 7.94 -12.29
CA GLY A 331 -3.32 8.08 -13.58
C GLY A 331 -3.72 6.74 -14.25
N GLY A 332 -3.23 5.63 -13.71
CA GLY A 332 -3.50 4.24 -14.05
C GLY A 332 -3.98 3.51 -12.80
N SER A 333 -3.30 2.43 -12.40
CA SER A 333 -3.76 1.56 -11.31
C SER A 333 -2.96 1.70 -10.00
N GLY A 334 -3.56 1.35 -8.87
CA GLY A 334 -2.92 1.37 -7.55
C GLY A 334 -2.65 2.79 -7.05
N GLY A 335 -3.70 3.52 -6.63
CA GLY A 335 -3.56 4.88 -6.13
C GLY A 335 -2.59 4.96 -4.95
N GLY A 336 -2.74 4.06 -3.96
CA GLY A 336 -1.78 3.88 -2.87
C GLY A 336 -0.57 3.06 -3.27
N SER A 337 -0.78 1.80 -3.68
CA SER A 337 0.29 0.87 -4.03
C SER A 337 -0.06 0.03 -5.25
N PHE A 338 0.92 -0.27 -6.10
CA PHE A 338 0.74 -1.14 -7.25
C PHE A 338 1.85 -2.17 -7.41
N ALA A 339 1.47 -3.42 -7.62
CA ALA A 339 2.38 -4.51 -7.90
C ALA A 339 2.12 -5.15 -9.27
N ASN A 340 3.21 -5.52 -9.95
CA ASN A 340 3.17 -6.06 -11.31
C ASN A 340 4.31 -7.06 -11.54
N LYS A 341 4.37 -7.67 -12.73
CA LYS A 341 5.47 -8.50 -13.23
C LYS A 341 5.86 -9.59 -12.25
N ASP A 342 4.89 -10.43 -11.90
CA ASP A 342 5.11 -11.59 -11.05
C ASP A 342 5.76 -11.19 -9.70
N SER A 343 5.14 -10.23 -9.01
CA SER A 343 5.54 -9.80 -7.65
C SER A 343 4.69 -10.47 -6.58
N ASP A 344 5.31 -10.74 -5.43
CA ASP A 344 4.65 -11.14 -4.19
C ASP A 344 4.61 -9.94 -3.25
N VAL A 345 3.44 -9.68 -2.66
CA VAL A 345 3.24 -8.53 -1.78
C VAL A 345 2.50 -8.93 -0.52
N THR A 346 3.10 -8.58 0.62
CA THR A 346 2.49 -8.73 1.93
C THR A 346 2.23 -7.37 2.56
N TYR A 347 0.99 -7.14 3.00
CA TYR A 347 0.60 -5.99 3.81
C TYR A 347 0.14 -6.49 5.18
N VAL A 348 0.73 -5.93 6.24
CA VAL A 348 0.39 -6.28 7.63
C VAL A 348 0.17 -5.00 8.41
N ASP A 349 -0.98 -4.88 9.06
CA ASP A 349 -1.32 -3.70 9.89
C ASP A 349 -1.16 -2.38 9.11
N CYS A 350 -1.65 -2.34 7.86
CA CYS A 350 -1.51 -1.19 6.96
C CYS A 350 -2.82 -0.47 6.69
N ASP A 351 -2.75 0.85 6.55
CA ASP A 351 -3.90 1.72 6.27
C ASP A 351 -3.81 2.34 4.88
N PHE A 352 -4.87 2.20 4.09
CA PHE A 352 -5.06 2.82 2.78
C PHE A 352 -6.27 3.75 2.85
N THR A 353 -6.01 5.05 2.89
CA THR A 353 -7.05 6.08 3.04
C THR A 353 -7.07 7.04 1.87
N ASP A 354 -8.25 7.30 1.32
CA ASP A 354 -8.51 8.34 0.31
C ASP A 354 -7.57 8.30 -0.91
N ASN A 355 -7.11 7.10 -1.31
CA ASN A 355 -6.29 6.96 -2.50
C ASN A 355 -7.15 6.84 -3.76
N GLU A 356 -6.67 7.38 -4.87
CA GLU A 356 -7.40 7.47 -6.13
C GLU A 356 -6.61 6.86 -7.29
N ALA A 357 -7.25 5.96 -8.05
CA ALA A 357 -6.75 5.42 -9.30
C ALA A 357 -7.71 5.77 -10.44
N SER A 358 -7.21 6.39 -11.52
CA SER A 358 -8.05 6.66 -12.70
C SER A 358 -8.46 5.39 -13.46
N ASP A 359 -7.72 4.28 -13.26
CA ASP A 359 -8.07 2.95 -13.79
C ASP A 359 -8.60 2.03 -12.68
N SER A 360 -7.76 1.22 -12.04
CA SER A 360 -8.23 0.19 -11.09
C SER A 360 -7.40 0.15 -9.79
N GLY A 361 -7.97 -0.31 -8.69
CA GLY A 361 -7.26 -0.44 -7.42
C GLY A 361 -6.98 0.92 -6.78
N GLY A 362 -8.02 1.61 -6.28
CA GLY A 362 -7.85 2.94 -5.68
C GLY A 362 -6.84 2.91 -4.53
N GLY A 363 -7.01 1.99 -3.59
CA GLY A 363 -6.07 1.76 -2.50
C GLY A 363 -4.84 0.97 -2.98
N ALA A 364 -5.05 -0.27 -3.39
CA ALA A 364 -4.00 -1.15 -3.88
C ALA A 364 -4.41 -1.85 -5.17
N GLY A 365 -3.44 -2.10 -6.04
CA GLY A 365 -3.64 -2.89 -7.25
C GLY A 365 -2.55 -3.92 -7.45
N HIS A 366 -2.92 -5.07 -7.99
CA HIS A 366 -2.01 -6.08 -8.44
C HIS A 366 -2.47 -6.64 -9.77
N ASN A 367 -1.58 -6.63 -10.76
CA ASN A 367 -1.86 -7.12 -12.09
C ASN A 367 -0.84 -8.15 -12.54
N TRP A 368 -1.35 -9.18 -13.22
CA TRP A 368 -0.51 -10.12 -13.93
C TRP A 368 -0.09 -9.59 -15.29
N GLN A 369 1.23 -9.56 -15.52
CA GLN A 369 1.80 -9.54 -16.86
C GLN A 369 2.57 -10.84 -17.05
N GLN A 370 2.08 -11.72 -17.94
CA GLN A 370 2.64 -13.05 -18.17
C GLN A 370 4.09 -12.98 -18.65
N GLU A 371 5.04 -13.12 -17.74
CA GLU A 371 6.48 -13.25 -18.06
C GLU A 371 7.00 -14.70 -17.93
N GLY A 372 6.11 -15.68 -17.75
CA GLY A 372 6.41 -17.12 -17.90
C GLY A 372 6.65 -17.90 -16.60
N CYS A 373 6.60 -17.24 -15.44
CA CYS A 373 6.97 -17.84 -14.14
C CYS A 373 6.05 -18.95 -13.65
N THR A 374 4.78 -18.95 -14.05
CA THR A 374 3.82 -20.00 -13.69
C THR A 374 4.21 -21.38 -14.23
N SER A 375 4.99 -21.43 -15.32
CA SER A 375 5.50 -22.68 -15.86
C SER A 375 6.63 -23.32 -15.03
N GLU A 376 7.21 -22.56 -14.10
CA GLU A 376 8.25 -23.01 -13.18
C GLU A 376 7.71 -23.38 -11.78
N GLY A 377 6.39 -23.30 -11.57
CA GLY A 377 5.74 -23.70 -10.32
C GLY A 377 5.76 -22.63 -9.21
N PHE A 378 5.99 -21.36 -9.55
CA PHE A 378 5.85 -20.25 -8.61
C PHE A 378 4.38 -19.84 -8.47
N GLU A 379 3.93 -19.69 -7.23
CA GLU A 379 2.63 -19.14 -6.86
C GLU A 379 2.87 -17.75 -6.24
N PHE A 380 2.38 -16.69 -6.89
CA PHE A 380 2.51 -15.32 -6.39
C PHE A 380 1.28 -14.96 -5.56
N ALA A 381 1.46 -14.39 -4.39
CA ALA A 381 0.33 -13.99 -3.56
C ALA A 381 0.22 -12.48 -3.47
N ILE A 382 -1.00 -12.04 -3.19
CA ILE A 382 -1.23 -10.79 -2.49
C ILE A 382 -1.90 -11.14 -1.17
N SER A 383 -1.18 -10.90 -0.08
CA SER A 383 -1.60 -11.27 1.27
C SER A 383 -1.78 -10.02 2.12
N LEU A 384 -2.97 -9.88 2.70
CA LEU A 384 -3.34 -8.76 3.55
C LEU A 384 -3.86 -9.28 4.88
N THR A 385 -3.24 -8.82 5.97
CA THR A 385 -3.65 -9.17 7.32
C THR A 385 -3.85 -7.89 8.14
N ARG A 386 -5.02 -7.75 8.78
CA ARG A 386 -5.38 -6.60 9.63
C ARG A 386 -5.16 -5.25 8.94
N CYS A 387 -5.51 -5.18 7.65
CA CYS A 387 -5.37 -3.97 6.85
C CYS A 387 -6.71 -3.24 6.71
N ARG A 388 -6.66 -1.91 6.62
CA ARG A 388 -7.83 -1.04 6.45
C ARG A 388 -7.78 -0.31 5.11
N PHE A 389 -8.86 -0.36 4.35
CA PHE A 389 -9.08 0.38 3.11
C PHE A 389 -10.29 1.29 3.30
N THR A 390 -10.08 2.60 3.43
CA THR A 390 -11.15 3.58 3.66
C THR A 390 -11.18 4.65 2.58
N GLY A 391 -12.35 4.90 1.99
CA GLY A 391 -12.56 6.04 1.10
C GLY A 391 -11.77 6.00 -0.21
N ASN A 392 -11.22 4.85 -0.59
CA ASN A 392 -10.43 4.74 -1.81
C ASN A 392 -11.35 4.67 -3.05
N SER A 393 -10.89 5.20 -4.17
CA SER A 393 -11.70 5.28 -5.40
C SER A 393 -10.96 4.85 -6.67
N ALA A 394 -11.68 4.13 -7.54
CA ALA A 394 -11.18 3.63 -8.81
C ALA A 394 -12.10 4.00 -9.99
N GLY A 395 -11.51 4.45 -11.09
CA GLY A 395 -12.23 4.80 -12.31
C GLY A 395 -12.80 3.61 -13.09
N GLN A 396 -12.43 2.37 -12.75
CA GLN A 396 -12.92 1.13 -13.34
C GLN A 396 -13.24 0.09 -12.27
N ARG A 397 -12.25 -0.57 -11.64
CA ARG A 397 -12.49 -1.74 -10.77
C ARG A 397 -11.73 -1.68 -9.47
N GLY A 398 -12.28 -2.29 -8.41
CA GLY A 398 -11.58 -2.46 -7.14
C GLY A 398 -11.31 -1.11 -6.47
N GLY A 399 -12.33 -0.48 -5.89
CA GLY A 399 -12.16 0.84 -5.26
C GLY A 399 -11.11 0.80 -4.15
N GLY A 400 -11.14 -0.23 -3.30
CA GLY A 400 -10.11 -0.53 -2.32
C GLY A 400 -8.97 -1.34 -2.92
N LEU A 401 -9.27 -2.53 -3.44
CA LEU A 401 -8.29 -3.48 -3.93
C LEU A 401 -8.67 -4.05 -5.31
N TYR A 402 -7.70 -4.09 -6.21
CA TYR A 402 -7.81 -4.73 -7.51
C TYR A 402 -6.78 -5.86 -7.64
N ASN A 403 -7.24 -7.09 -7.89
CA ASN A 403 -6.41 -8.26 -8.10
C ASN A 403 -6.80 -9.01 -9.39
N THR A 404 -5.82 -9.25 -10.26
CA THR A 404 -5.99 -10.10 -11.45
C THR A 404 -4.93 -11.19 -11.58
N ILE A 405 -4.16 -11.45 -10.52
CA ILE A 405 -3.14 -12.49 -10.55
C ILE A 405 -3.78 -13.87 -10.59
N ILE A 406 -3.29 -14.74 -11.46
CA ILE A 406 -3.68 -16.15 -11.59
C ILE A 406 -3.33 -17.09 -10.42
N THR A 407 -3.00 -16.60 -9.24
CA THR A 407 -2.61 -17.48 -8.12
C THR A 407 -3.54 -17.25 -6.94
N LEU A 408 -3.20 -16.40 -5.98
CA LEU A 408 -3.97 -16.31 -4.74
C LEU A 408 -4.11 -14.87 -4.21
N LEU A 409 -5.34 -14.52 -3.84
CA LEU A 409 -5.64 -13.39 -2.96
C LEU A 409 -5.96 -13.95 -1.57
N GLU A 410 -5.24 -13.48 -0.55
CA GLU A 410 -5.51 -13.78 0.85
C GLU A 410 -5.90 -12.49 1.58
N LEU A 411 -7.08 -12.49 2.18
CA LEU A 411 -7.57 -11.42 3.06
C LEU A 411 -7.91 -12.02 4.42
N GLU A 412 -7.26 -11.53 5.46
CA GLU A 412 -7.48 -11.96 6.85
C GLU A 412 -7.69 -10.72 7.74
N ASP A 413 -8.82 -10.68 8.45
CA ASP A 413 -9.16 -9.61 9.40
C ASP A 413 -9.05 -8.19 8.80
N CYS A 414 -9.38 -8.04 7.52
CA CYS A 414 -9.29 -6.77 6.81
C CYS A 414 -10.62 -6.01 6.79
N GLU A 415 -10.55 -4.68 6.75
CA GLU A 415 -11.71 -3.79 6.65
C GLU A 415 -11.68 -3.00 5.34
N PHE A 416 -12.76 -3.07 4.56
CA PHE A 416 -13.00 -2.26 3.37
C PHE A 416 -14.24 -1.39 3.60
N THR A 417 -14.03 -0.10 3.85
CA THR A 417 -15.09 0.85 4.22
C THR A 417 -15.18 2.02 3.25
N SER A 418 -16.38 2.28 2.73
CA SER A 418 -16.70 3.44 1.87
C SER A 418 -15.81 3.55 0.61
N ASN A 419 -15.32 2.43 0.08
CA ASN A 419 -14.56 2.43 -1.17
C ASN A 419 -15.50 2.45 -2.38
N SER A 420 -15.04 3.01 -3.51
CA SER A 420 -15.88 3.15 -4.70
C SER A 420 -15.18 2.78 -6.00
N ALA A 421 -15.88 2.06 -6.87
CA ALA A 421 -15.45 1.74 -8.23
C ALA A 421 -16.51 2.19 -9.24
N ALA A 422 -16.08 2.71 -10.40
CA ALA A 422 -16.99 3.10 -11.47
C ALA A 422 -17.45 1.93 -12.38
N ARG A 423 -17.10 0.69 -12.02
CA ARG A 423 -17.67 -0.56 -12.55
C ARG A 423 -17.77 -1.61 -11.44
N GLU A 424 -16.89 -2.60 -11.39
CA GLU A 424 -17.02 -3.78 -10.53
C GLU A 424 -16.12 -3.75 -9.29
N GLY A 425 -16.60 -4.35 -8.19
CA GLY A 425 -15.83 -4.49 -6.95
C GLY A 425 -15.61 -3.15 -6.26
N GLY A 426 -16.67 -2.60 -5.63
CA GLY A 426 -16.57 -1.31 -4.94
C GLY A 426 -15.49 -1.33 -3.85
N GLY A 427 -15.45 -2.38 -3.03
CA GLY A 427 -14.35 -2.67 -2.12
C GLY A 427 -13.24 -3.45 -2.82
N VAL A 428 -13.53 -4.69 -3.21
CA VAL A 428 -12.55 -5.62 -3.79
C VAL A 428 -13.00 -6.12 -5.16
N TYR A 429 -12.09 -6.09 -6.12
CA TYR A 429 -12.22 -6.83 -7.37
C TYR A 429 -11.12 -7.91 -7.43
N SER A 430 -11.51 -9.17 -7.52
CA SER A 430 -10.61 -10.30 -7.70
C SER A 430 -11.04 -11.16 -8.89
N SER A 431 -10.20 -11.20 -9.92
CA SER A 431 -10.35 -12.13 -11.05
C SER A 431 -9.19 -13.13 -11.14
N GLY A 432 -8.47 -13.33 -10.03
CA GLY A 432 -7.40 -14.30 -9.92
C GLY A 432 -7.86 -15.75 -9.90
N THR A 433 -6.98 -16.73 -9.74
CA THR A 433 -7.42 -18.14 -9.71
C THR A 433 -8.16 -18.47 -8.42
N ASN A 434 -7.57 -18.15 -7.26
CA ASN A 434 -8.18 -18.40 -5.97
C ASN A 434 -8.30 -17.10 -5.15
N SER A 435 -9.32 -17.04 -4.31
CA SER A 435 -9.48 -15.97 -3.32
C SER A 435 -9.93 -16.56 -2.00
N GLU A 436 -9.20 -16.26 -0.93
CA GLU A 436 -9.49 -16.65 0.43
C GLU A 436 -9.73 -15.40 1.27
N ILE A 437 -10.95 -15.26 1.78
CA ILE A 437 -11.42 -14.07 2.49
C ILE A 437 -11.97 -14.53 3.84
N ARG A 438 -11.27 -14.21 4.94
CA ARG A 438 -11.61 -14.65 6.29
C ARG A 438 -11.67 -13.48 7.26
N GLY A 439 -12.70 -13.43 8.12
CA GLY A 439 -12.78 -12.43 9.19
C GLY A 439 -12.90 -10.98 8.68
N CYS A 440 -13.24 -10.77 7.42
CA CYS A 440 -13.19 -9.45 6.79
C CYS A 440 -14.53 -8.70 6.87
N GLN A 441 -14.45 -7.37 6.92
CA GLN A 441 -15.60 -6.48 6.84
C GLN A 441 -15.60 -5.69 5.54
N PHE A 442 -16.74 -5.64 4.87
CA PHE A 442 -17.02 -4.84 3.68
C PHE A 442 -18.22 -3.95 3.97
N ALA A 443 -17.98 -2.68 4.30
CA ALA A 443 -19.01 -1.74 4.70
C ALA A 443 -19.12 -0.56 3.72
N GLU A 444 -20.34 -0.20 3.33
CA GLU A 444 -20.63 1.02 2.57
C GLU A 444 -19.87 1.17 1.23
N ASN A 445 -19.38 0.07 0.66
CA ASN A 445 -18.65 0.14 -0.60
C ASN A 445 -19.62 0.24 -1.78
N SER A 446 -19.18 0.89 -2.86
CA SER A 446 -20.05 1.16 -4.00
C SER A 446 -19.46 0.79 -5.36
N ALA A 447 -20.28 0.13 -6.18
CA ALA A 447 -20.00 -0.19 -7.58
C ALA A 447 -21.02 0.56 -8.46
N ASN A 448 -20.56 1.62 -9.13
CA ASN A 448 -21.40 2.40 -10.03
C ASN A 448 -21.32 1.78 -11.43
N ASN A 449 -22.43 1.40 -12.04
CA ASN A 449 -22.45 0.81 -13.39
C ASN A 449 -21.74 -0.56 -13.52
N GLY A 450 -21.65 -1.33 -12.43
CA GLY A 450 -21.12 -2.70 -12.42
C GLY A 450 -21.77 -3.60 -11.37
N SER A 451 -21.01 -4.51 -10.77
CA SER A 451 -21.48 -5.54 -9.83
C SER A 451 -20.49 -5.76 -8.69
N GLY A 452 -20.93 -6.38 -7.59
CA GLY A 452 -20.09 -6.59 -6.41
C GLY A 452 -19.82 -5.27 -5.69
N GLY A 453 -20.82 -4.70 -5.03
CA GLY A 453 -20.66 -3.44 -4.28
C GLY A 453 -19.59 -3.57 -3.20
N GLY A 454 -19.65 -4.63 -2.39
CA GLY A 454 -18.59 -5.02 -1.45
C GLY A 454 -17.42 -5.69 -2.16
N ALA A 455 -17.67 -6.88 -2.72
CA ALA A 455 -16.64 -7.67 -3.42
C ALA A 455 -17.16 -8.32 -4.70
N PHE A 456 -16.29 -8.38 -5.70
CA PHE A 456 -16.48 -9.10 -6.95
C PHE A 456 -15.41 -10.17 -7.10
N CYS A 457 -15.79 -11.44 -7.09
CA CYS A 457 -14.90 -12.59 -7.18
C CYS A 457 -15.25 -13.47 -8.38
N SER A 458 -14.42 -13.43 -9.41
CA SER A 458 -14.60 -14.21 -10.65
C SER A 458 -13.52 -15.27 -10.87
N GLY A 459 -12.80 -15.64 -9.81
CA GLY A 459 -11.78 -16.68 -9.89
C GLY A 459 -12.34 -18.08 -10.07
N GLN A 460 -11.44 -19.08 -10.17
CA GLN A 460 -11.81 -20.50 -10.23
C GLN A 460 -12.39 -20.99 -8.90
N SER A 461 -11.80 -20.59 -7.77
CA SER A 461 -12.26 -20.92 -6.42
C SER A 461 -12.32 -19.68 -5.54
N THR A 462 -13.34 -19.57 -4.70
CA THR A 462 -13.49 -18.50 -3.71
C THR A 462 -13.97 -19.07 -2.38
N LEU A 463 -13.22 -18.82 -1.32
CA LEU A 463 -13.62 -19.09 0.06
C LEU A 463 -13.91 -17.77 0.77
N VAL A 464 -15.10 -17.67 1.35
CA VAL A 464 -15.50 -16.54 2.20
C VAL A 464 -15.98 -17.11 3.52
N GLU A 465 -15.35 -16.71 4.62
CA GLU A 465 -15.63 -17.26 5.93
C GLU A 465 -15.64 -16.16 6.99
N SER A 466 -16.63 -16.19 7.89
CA SER A 466 -16.72 -15.28 9.03
C SER A 466 -16.63 -13.80 8.62
N CYS A 467 -17.21 -13.45 7.46
CA CYS A 467 -17.16 -12.11 6.90
C CYS A 467 -18.48 -11.34 7.10
N ALA A 468 -18.39 -10.01 7.11
CA ALA A 468 -19.54 -9.13 7.17
C ALA A 468 -19.61 -8.22 5.93
N PHE A 469 -20.73 -8.25 5.22
CA PHE A 469 -21.03 -7.38 4.10
C PHE A 469 -22.20 -6.48 4.46
N GLU A 470 -21.93 -5.20 4.71
CA GLU A 470 -22.88 -4.26 5.29
C GLU A 470 -23.10 -3.04 4.40
N SER A 471 -24.35 -2.75 4.07
CA SER A 471 -24.75 -1.50 3.38
C SER A 471 -23.99 -1.22 2.08
N ASN A 472 -23.52 -2.26 1.38
CA ASN A 472 -22.83 -2.09 0.11
C ASN A 472 -23.84 -1.84 -1.02
N LEU A 473 -23.42 -1.07 -2.02
CA LEU A 473 -24.32 -0.50 -3.02
C LEU A 473 -23.84 -0.79 -4.45
N VAL A 474 -24.73 -1.32 -5.27
CA VAL A 474 -24.62 -1.30 -6.73
C VAL A 474 -25.66 -0.33 -7.28
N THR A 475 -25.23 0.64 -8.08
CA THR A 475 -26.15 1.61 -8.70
C THR A 475 -25.93 1.69 -10.21
N ILE A 476 -27.02 1.62 -10.99
CA ILE A 476 -26.99 1.81 -12.45
C ILE A 476 -27.70 3.14 -12.82
N PRO A 477 -26.97 4.20 -13.21
CA PRO A 477 -27.57 5.49 -13.49
C PRO A 477 -28.39 5.49 -14.80
N SER A 478 -29.40 6.36 -14.87
CA SER A 478 -30.39 6.41 -15.96
C SER A 478 -29.82 6.66 -17.37
N GLU A 479 -28.65 7.29 -17.44
CA GLU A 479 -27.99 7.66 -18.70
C GLU A 479 -26.91 6.67 -19.14
N SER A 480 -26.67 5.56 -18.42
CA SER A 480 -25.53 4.69 -18.70
C SER A 480 -25.62 4.00 -20.07
N GLY A 481 -26.83 3.86 -20.63
CA GLY A 481 -27.06 3.11 -21.87
C GLY A 481 -26.68 1.63 -21.78
N VAL A 482 -26.39 1.13 -20.56
CA VAL A 482 -25.92 -0.23 -20.34
C VAL A 482 -27.10 -1.18 -20.24
N PHE A 483 -27.01 -2.26 -21.01
CA PHE A 483 -27.94 -3.38 -20.99
C PHE A 483 -27.28 -4.50 -20.21
N GLY A 484 -27.98 -5.05 -19.22
CA GLY A 484 -27.40 -6.15 -18.47
C GLY A 484 -28.12 -6.50 -17.19
N ASN A 485 -27.62 -7.59 -16.65
CA ASN A 485 -27.96 -8.13 -15.34
C ASN A 485 -26.84 -7.71 -14.41
N PHE A 486 -27.17 -6.99 -13.35
CA PHE A 486 -26.21 -6.51 -12.35
C PHE A 486 -26.58 -7.09 -11.00
N GLY A 487 -25.60 -7.42 -10.18
CA GLY A 487 -25.90 -8.02 -8.90
C GLY A 487 -24.78 -8.04 -7.88
N GLY A 488 -25.10 -8.63 -6.74
CA GLY A 488 -24.20 -8.77 -5.62
C GLY A 488 -23.95 -7.41 -4.99
N GLY A 489 -24.97 -6.83 -4.36
CA GLY A 489 -24.79 -5.58 -3.61
C GLY A 489 -23.66 -5.77 -2.59
N GLY A 490 -23.68 -6.88 -1.85
CA GLY A 490 -22.56 -7.32 -1.01
C GLY A 490 -21.48 -8.05 -1.81
N LEU A 491 -21.82 -9.23 -2.36
CA LEU A 491 -20.85 -10.15 -2.96
C LEU A 491 -21.33 -10.72 -4.29
N TYR A 492 -20.43 -10.77 -5.27
CA TYR A 492 -20.65 -11.38 -6.58
C TYR A 492 -19.67 -12.55 -6.82
N LEU A 493 -20.17 -13.71 -7.26
CA LEU A 493 -19.41 -14.96 -7.40
C LEU A 493 -19.59 -15.63 -8.77
N GLU A 494 -18.49 -16.03 -9.45
CA GLU A 494 -18.54 -16.78 -10.73
C GLU A 494 -18.07 -18.25 -10.63
N GLY A 495 -16.80 -18.52 -10.30
CA GLY A 495 -16.26 -19.88 -10.16
C GLY A 495 -16.71 -20.59 -8.89
N GLU A 496 -16.18 -21.78 -8.61
CA GLU A 496 -16.52 -22.53 -7.39
C GLU A 496 -16.42 -21.64 -6.15
N ALA A 497 -17.39 -21.73 -5.24
CA ALA A 497 -17.37 -20.90 -4.05
C ALA A 497 -17.93 -21.61 -2.84
N THR A 498 -17.30 -21.39 -1.70
CA THR A 498 -17.82 -21.74 -0.37
C THR A 498 -17.93 -20.46 0.44
N VAL A 499 -19.14 -20.18 0.94
CA VAL A 499 -19.41 -19.08 1.84
C VAL A 499 -19.95 -19.67 3.14
N SER A 500 -19.21 -19.52 4.23
CA SER A 500 -19.58 -19.99 5.55
C SER A 500 -19.67 -18.83 6.54
N CYS A 501 -20.61 -18.91 7.47
CA CYS A 501 -20.61 -18.09 8.67
C CYS A 501 -20.51 -16.58 8.43
N SER A 502 -21.05 -16.13 7.30
CA SER A 502 -20.93 -14.76 6.84
C SER A 502 -22.29 -14.05 6.88
N SER A 503 -22.26 -12.76 7.20
CA SER A 503 -23.45 -11.92 7.26
C SER A 503 -23.52 -10.96 6.08
N PHE A 504 -24.73 -10.77 5.57
CA PHE A 504 -25.05 -9.85 4.49
C PHE A 504 -26.22 -8.99 4.96
N SER A 505 -25.96 -7.74 5.34
CA SER A 505 -26.97 -6.85 5.89
C SER A 505 -27.10 -5.54 5.12
N GLY A 506 -28.32 -5.17 4.74
CA GLY A 506 -28.61 -3.85 4.16
C GLY A 506 -27.97 -3.60 2.79
N ASN A 507 -27.48 -4.62 2.09
CA ASN A 507 -26.85 -4.45 0.79
C ASN A 507 -27.91 -4.22 -0.31
N VAL A 508 -27.59 -3.35 -1.27
CA VAL A 508 -28.56 -2.86 -2.26
C VAL A 508 -28.04 -2.98 -3.68
N VAL A 509 -28.89 -3.47 -4.57
CA VAL A 509 -28.72 -3.37 -6.02
C VAL A 509 -29.86 -2.52 -6.60
N ASP A 510 -29.57 -1.25 -6.85
CA ASP A 510 -30.50 -0.27 -7.42
C ASP A 510 -30.28 -0.09 -8.93
N THR A 511 -31.22 -0.60 -9.70
CA THR A 511 -31.29 -0.41 -11.15
C THR A 511 -32.52 0.37 -11.57
N THR A 512 -33.29 0.93 -10.62
CA THR A 512 -34.60 1.55 -10.87
C THR A 512 -34.52 2.79 -11.77
N LEU A 513 -33.36 3.44 -11.81
CA LEU A 513 -33.11 4.59 -12.68
C LEU A 513 -32.89 4.18 -14.15
N SER A 514 -32.58 2.92 -14.44
CA SER A 514 -32.32 2.41 -15.78
C SER A 514 -33.50 1.59 -16.31
N GLN A 515 -34.01 1.95 -17.49
CA GLN A 515 -35.15 1.26 -18.12
C GLN A 515 -34.81 -0.16 -18.61
N ASN A 516 -33.52 -0.49 -18.72
CA ASN A 516 -33.04 -1.72 -19.36
C ASN A 516 -32.08 -2.54 -18.49
N ALA A 517 -31.91 -2.17 -17.22
CA ALA A 517 -31.04 -2.88 -16.28
C ALA A 517 -31.87 -3.63 -15.23
N LYS A 518 -31.44 -4.85 -14.92
CA LYS A 518 -32.06 -5.70 -13.91
C LYS A 518 -31.12 -5.87 -12.74
N GLY A 519 -31.64 -5.67 -11.53
CA GLY A 519 -30.91 -5.85 -10.28
C GLY A 519 -31.20 -7.22 -9.66
N PHE A 520 -30.14 -7.97 -9.36
CA PHE A 520 -30.23 -9.30 -8.80
C PHE A 520 -29.36 -9.48 -7.56
N GLY A 521 -29.82 -10.23 -6.57
CA GLY A 521 -28.95 -10.62 -5.45
C GLY A 521 -28.49 -9.42 -4.64
N GLY A 522 -29.39 -8.82 -3.86
CA GLY A 522 -29.09 -7.64 -3.05
C GLY A 522 -27.92 -7.90 -2.11
N GLY A 523 -27.95 -9.03 -1.40
CA GLY A 523 -26.81 -9.55 -0.65
C GLY A 523 -25.79 -10.22 -1.56
N VAL A 524 -26.17 -11.36 -2.14
CA VAL A 524 -25.28 -12.19 -2.96
C VAL A 524 -25.84 -12.46 -4.35
N PHE A 525 -24.98 -12.37 -5.36
CA PHE A 525 -25.25 -12.87 -6.70
C PHE A 525 -24.29 -13.99 -7.08
N THR A 526 -24.84 -15.11 -7.53
CA THR A 526 -24.07 -16.19 -8.15
C THR A 526 -24.30 -16.20 -9.65
N SER A 527 -23.21 -16.23 -10.42
CA SER A 527 -23.23 -16.22 -11.87
C SER A 527 -23.37 -17.61 -12.46
N GLU A 528 -23.95 -17.67 -13.66
CA GLU A 528 -23.90 -18.84 -14.55
C GLU A 528 -22.53 -18.96 -15.25
N GLN A 529 -21.75 -17.88 -15.27
CA GLN A 529 -20.40 -17.88 -15.82
C GLN A 529 -19.46 -18.62 -14.86
N GLY A 530 -18.73 -19.62 -15.37
CA GLY A 530 -17.81 -20.45 -14.57
C GLY A 530 -18.32 -21.86 -14.27
N SER A 531 -17.38 -22.80 -14.10
CA SER A 531 -17.67 -24.18 -13.69
C SER A 531 -17.38 -24.36 -12.21
N GLY A 532 -18.38 -24.72 -11.40
CA GLY A 532 -18.18 -25.00 -9.98
C GLY A 532 -19.45 -24.80 -9.17
N ALA A 533 -19.68 -25.68 -8.20
CA ALA A 533 -20.81 -25.54 -7.28
C ALA A 533 -20.61 -24.35 -6.33
N LYS A 534 -21.70 -23.75 -5.88
CA LYS A 534 -21.71 -22.70 -4.86
C LYS A 534 -22.32 -23.23 -3.58
N ALA A 535 -21.57 -23.24 -2.49
CA ALA A 535 -22.04 -23.71 -1.20
C ALA A 535 -22.17 -22.53 -0.22
N PHE A 536 -23.33 -22.42 0.41
CA PHE A 536 -23.62 -21.47 1.47
C PHE A 536 -23.99 -22.25 2.73
N PHE A 537 -23.32 -21.95 3.84
CA PHE A 537 -23.54 -22.60 5.12
C PHE A 537 -23.60 -21.57 6.25
N GLY A 538 -24.68 -21.57 7.04
CA GLY A 538 -24.72 -20.75 8.24
C GLY A 538 -24.70 -19.24 8.02
N CYS A 539 -25.01 -18.80 6.79
CA CYS A 539 -24.99 -17.37 6.47
C CYS A 539 -26.30 -16.67 6.87
N ASP A 540 -26.18 -15.42 7.33
CA ASP A 540 -27.32 -14.54 7.60
C ASP A 540 -27.48 -13.50 6.48
N PHE A 541 -28.69 -13.36 5.97
CA PHE A 541 -29.07 -12.36 4.98
C PHE A 541 -30.21 -11.54 5.55
N SER A 542 -29.94 -10.29 5.89
CA SER A 542 -30.93 -9.40 6.49
C SER A 542 -31.08 -8.10 5.72
N CYS A 543 -32.32 -7.67 5.48
CA CYS A 543 -32.63 -6.34 4.93
C CYS A 543 -31.96 -6.00 3.58
N ASN A 544 -31.57 -7.00 2.79
CA ASN A 544 -30.97 -6.76 1.48
C ASN A 544 -32.03 -6.47 0.41
N SER A 545 -31.68 -5.67 -0.60
CA SER A 545 -32.62 -5.19 -1.61
C SER A 545 -32.08 -5.35 -3.04
N ALA A 546 -32.91 -5.88 -3.94
CA ALA A 546 -32.62 -5.97 -5.36
C ALA A 546 -33.79 -5.46 -6.20
N SER A 547 -33.50 -4.79 -7.32
CA SER A 547 -34.54 -4.17 -8.15
C SER A 547 -35.41 -5.15 -8.95
N ASP A 548 -34.94 -6.38 -9.25
CA ASP A 548 -35.71 -7.39 -10.00
C ASP A 548 -35.87 -8.70 -9.19
N ARG A 549 -34.78 -9.41 -8.84
CA ARG A 549 -34.87 -10.75 -8.22
C ARG A 549 -33.89 -10.99 -7.08
N GLY A 550 -34.29 -11.78 -6.08
CA GLY A 550 -33.37 -12.29 -5.06
C GLY A 550 -32.87 -11.17 -4.15
N GLY A 551 -33.74 -10.63 -3.29
CA GLY A 551 -33.35 -9.52 -2.41
C GLY A 551 -32.19 -9.92 -1.49
N GLY A 552 -32.26 -11.10 -0.89
CA GLY A 552 -31.15 -11.73 -0.18
C GLY A 552 -30.12 -12.31 -1.14
N MET A 553 -30.57 -13.23 -2.00
CA MET A 553 -29.66 -13.99 -2.88
C MET A 553 -30.27 -14.33 -4.25
N PHE A 554 -29.44 -14.27 -5.29
CA PHE A 554 -29.75 -14.79 -6.62
C PHE A 554 -28.84 -15.97 -7.01
N CYS A 555 -29.47 -17.05 -7.46
CA CYS A 555 -28.90 -18.38 -7.63
C CYS A 555 -28.97 -18.86 -9.09
N ALA A 556 -27.89 -18.73 -9.88
CA ALA A 556 -27.92 -19.02 -11.32
C ALA A 556 -27.42 -20.41 -11.77
N ASN A 557 -26.66 -21.13 -10.93
CA ASN A 557 -26.00 -22.41 -11.29
C ASN A 557 -26.41 -23.56 -10.34
N GLN A 558 -25.61 -24.61 -10.16
CA GLN A 558 -25.80 -25.60 -9.08
C GLN A 558 -25.16 -25.16 -7.76
N GLY A 559 -25.73 -25.61 -6.65
CA GLY A 559 -25.18 -25.36 -5.34
C GLY A 559 -25.98 -25.92 -4.18
N SER A 560 -25.60 -25.52 -2.97
CA SER A 560 -26.27 -25.89 -1.73
C SER A 560 -26.40 -24.69 -0.81
N ILE A 561 -27.55 -24.56 -0.18
CA ILE A 561 -27.85 -23.53 0.82
C ILE A 561 -28.33 -24.28 2.06
N ILE A 562 -27.55 -24.21 3.12
CA ILE A 562 -27.72 -25.06 4.30
C ILE A 562 -27.64 -24.17 5.54
N ARG A 563 -28.63 -24.28 6.44
CA ARG A 563 -28.67 -23.51 7.70
C ARG A 563 -28.54 -22.00 7.52
N CYS A 564 -29.04 -21.45 6.41
CA CYS A 564 -29.01 -20.02 6.18
C CYS A 564 -30.29 -19.35 6.72
N ASN A 565 -30.14 -18.15 7.25
CA ASN A 565 -31.25 -17.29 7.66
C ASN A 565 -31.43 -16.15 6.64
N VAL A 566 -32.63 -15.97 6.10
CA VAL A 566 -32.92 -14.94 5.10
C VAL A 566 -34.18 -14.16 5.49
N THR A 567 -33.98 -12.91 5.93
CA THR A 567 -35.03 -12.12 6.57
C THR A 567 -35.10 -10.67 6.09
N GLY A 568 -36.31 -10.12 6.00
CA GLY A 568 -36.52 -8.69 5.69
C GLY A 568 -36.02 -8.23 4.32
N CYS A 569 -35.68 -9.15 3.42
CA CYS A 569 -35.14 -8.84 2.10
C CYS A 569 -36.26 -8.46 1.11
N THR A 570 -35.89 -7.65 0.11
CA THR A 570 -36.82 -7.05 -0.85
C THR A 570 -36.39 -7.24 -2.29
N ALA A 571 -37.29 -7.72 -3.14
CA ALA A 571 -37.12 -7.78 -4.59
C ALA A 571 -38.47 -7.85 -5.32
N GLY A 572 -38.47 -7.70 -6.65
CA GLY A 572 -39.66 -7.89 -7.49
C GLY A 572 -40.15 -9.35 -7.52
N PHE A 573 -39.23 -10.32 -7.48
CA PHE A 573 -39.50 -11.75 -7.38
C PHE A 573 -38.48 -12.43 -6.47
N GLY A 574 -38.92 -13.40 -5.63
CA GLY A 574 -38.02 -14.08 -4.70
C GLY A 574 -37.37 -13.08 -3.74
N GLY A 575 -38.18 -12.44 -2.89
CA GLY A 575 -37.72 -11.39 -1.97
C GLY A 575 -36.56 -11.86 -1.09
N GLY A 576 -36.62 -13.12 -0.63
CA GLY A 576 -35.49 -13.80 0.00
C GLY A 576 -34.51 -14.35 -1.03
N ILE A 577 -34.87 -15.48 -1.65
CA ILE A 577 -34.00 -16.20 -2.60
C ILE A 577 -34.69 -16.36 -3.96
N ALA A 578 -33.97 -16.09 -5.04
CA ALA A 578 -34.42 -16.37 -6.40
C ALA A 578 -33.46 -17.32 -7.12
N PHE A 579 -33.99 -18.41 -7.66
CA PHE A 579 -33.29 -19.39 -8.48
C PHE A 579 -33.56 -19.09 -9.96
N ASP A 580 -32.51 -19.13 -10.80
CA ASP A 580 -32.66 -18.92 -12.23
C ASP A 580 -33.48 -20.05 -12.87
N PRO A 581 -34.66 -19.76 -13.49
CA PRO A 581 -35.49 -20.76 -14.13
C PRO A 581 -34.98 -21.21 -15.52
N SER A 582 -33.83 -20.70 -15.99
CA SER A 582 -33.35 -20.97 -17.34
C SER A 582 -33.04 -22.46 -17.58
N PRO A 583 -33.56 -23.07 -18.67
CA PRO A 583 -33.34 -24.49 -18.96
C PRO A 583 -31.90 -24.82 -19.42
N PHE A 584 -31.03 -23.82 -19.49
CA PHE A 584 -29.65 -23.92 -19.96
C PHE A 584 -28.59 -23.72 -18.86
N GLY A 585 -28.99 -23.29 -17.65
CA GLY A 585 -28.13 -23.19 -16.45
C GLY A 585 -28.53 -24.13 -15.31
N GLY A 586 -29.50 -25.03 -15.54
CA GLY A 586 -30.23 -25.81 -14.53
C GLY A 586 -29.46 -26.91 -13.82
N GLY A 587 -28.41 -26.55 -13.09
CA GLY A 587 -28.02 -27.28 -11.89
C GLY A 587 -29.08 -27.07 -10.80
N ALA A 588 -29.57 -28.14 -10.16
CA ALA A 588 -30.51 -27.98 -9.06
C ALA A 588 -29.76 -27.43 -7.83
N TYR A 589 -30.19 -26.30 -7.28
CA TYR A 589 -29.81 -25.93 -5.92
C TYR A 589 -30.54 -26.83 -4.93
N THR A 590 -29.79 -27.27 -3.92
CA THR A 590 -30.35 -27.89 -2.72
C THR A 590 -30.55 -26.81 -1.66
N LEU A 591 -31.73 -26.78 -1.07
CA LEU A 591 -32.06 -25.90 0.05
C LEU A 591 -32.47 -26.79 1.21
N SER A 592 -31.74 -26.74 2.32
CA SER A 592 -32.04 -27.54 3.49
C SER A 592 -31.77 -26.82 4.80
N GLU A 593 -32.52 -27.18 5.84
CA GLU A 593 -32.34 -26.70 7.22
C GLU A 593 -32.29 -25.17 7.36
N SER A 594 -32.88 -24.44 6.41
CA SER A 594 -32.76 -22.98 6.30
C SER A 594 -34.07 -22.28 6.69
N ARG A 595 -33.96 -21.04 7.14
CA ARG A 595 -35.08 -20.19 7.55
C ARG A 595 -35.19 -19.00 6.60
N ILE A 596 -36.34 -18.88 5.91
CA ILE A 596 -36.59 -17.82 4.93
C ILE A 596 -37.95 -17.18 5.26
N CYS A 597 -37.94 -15.95 5.78
CA CYS A 597 -39.17 -15.34 6.25
C CYS A 597 -39.19 -13.81 6.24
N GLY A 598 -40.36 -13.19 6.28
CA GLY A 598 -40.48 -11.72 6.42
C GLY A 598 -40.02 -10.93 5.19
N ASN A 599 -39.94 -11.55 4.01
CA ASN A 599 -39.49 -10.91 2.78
C ASN A 599 -40.69 -10.32 1.98
N THR A 600 -40.49 -9.23 1.22
CA THR A 600 -41.59 -8.44 0.62
C THR A 600 -42.19 -8.99 -0.69
N ALA A 601 -41.53 -9.96 -1.33
CA ALA A 601 -42.07 -10.80 -2.41
C ALA A 601 -42.14 -12.26 -1.95
N THR A 602 -42.33 -13.24 -2.86
CA THR A 602 -42.28 -14.66 -2.46
C THR A 602 -40.99 -14.93 -1.70
N GLN A 603 -41.06 -15.67 -0.59
CA GLN A 603 -39.89 -16.03 0.22
C GLN A 603 -38.80 -16.66 -0.66
N THR A 604 -39.23 -17.54 -1.57
CA THR A 604 -38.40 -18.14 -2.62
C THR A 604 -39.07 -18.05 -4.00
N ASP A 605 -38.28 -18.00 -5.08
CA ASP A 605 -38.74 -18.18 -6.47
C ASP A 605 -37.88 -19.24 -7.17
N GLY A 606 -38.43 -20.42 -7.53
CA GLY A 606 -37.76 -21.41 -8.41
C GLY A 606 -37.03 -22.64 -7.82
N SER A 607 -37.31 -23.11 -6.59
CA SER A 607 -36.61 -24.30 -6.01
C SER A 607 -37.24 -25.67 -6.35
N SER A 608 -36.43 -26.75 -6.33
CA SER A 608 -36.83 -28.13 -6.64
C SER A 608 -36.65 -29.17 -5.50
N THR A 609 -36.02 -28.82 -4.38
CA THR A 609 -35.92 -29.70 -3.19
C THR A 609 -36.09 -28.90 -1.89
N LEU A 610 -36.91 -29.43 -0.97
CA LEU A 610 -37.32 -28.77 0.28
C LEU A 610 -37.20 -29.78 1.43
N ASP A 611 -35.99 -30.01 1.90
CA ASP A 611 -35.77 -30.88 3.07
C ASP A 611 -35.56 -30.00 4.32
N ALA A 612 -36.45 -30.13 5.31
CA ALA A 612 -36.34 -29.51 6.65
C ALA A 612 -36.20 -27.97 6.70
N ASN A 613 -36.68 -27.22 5.70
CA ASN A 613 -36.67 -25.74 5.73
C ASN A 613 -37.91 -25.16 6.44
N CYS A 614 -37.77 -23.95 6.98
CA CYS A 614 -38.89 -23.10 7.35
C CYS A 614 -39.01 -21.91 6.39
N ILE A 615 -40.10 -21.86 5.61
CA ILE A 615 -40.34 -20.84 4.59
C ILE A 615 -41.73 -20.25 4.84
N GLU A 616 -41.79 -19.09 5.49
CA GLU A 616 -43.03 -18.49 5.98
C GLU A 616 -43.06 -16.99 5.75
N ASP A 617 -44.24 -16.38 5.59
CA ASP A 617 -44.33 -14.93 5.42
C ASP A 617 -43.95 -14.16 6.70
N SER A 618 -44.25 -14.72 7.87
CA SER A 618 -43.84 -14.15 9.16
C SER A 618 -42.72 -14.96 9.80
N CYS A 619 -41.68 -14.27 10.27
CA CYS A 619 -40.60 -14.93 10.99
C CYS A 619 -41.01 -15.51 12.35
N SER A 620 -42.16 -15.09 12.91
CA SER A 620 -42.72 -15.70 14.13
C SER A 620 -43.12 -17.16 13.95
N ASP A 621 -43.38 -17.57 12.71
CA ASP A 621 -43.90 -18.90 12.38
C ASP A 621 -42.76 -19.90 12.15
N CYS A 622 -41.52 -19.41 12.13
CA CYS A 622 -40.31 -20.21 12.11
C CYS A 622 -39.64 -20.22 13.47
N ALA A 623 -39.26 -21.42 13.93
CA ALA A 623 -38.29 -21.52 15.01
C ALA A 623 -36.99 -20.79 14.60
N PRO A 624 -36.33 -20.09 15.54
CA PRO A 624 -34.97 -19.63 15.31
C PRO A 624 -34.09 -20.82 14.92
N LEU A 625 -33.18 -20.61 13.98
CA LEU A 625 -32.09 -21.55 13.76
C LEU A 625 -31.13 -21.40 14.93
N ASP A 626 -30.64 -22.51 15.46
CA ASP A 626 -29.44 -22.49 16.30
C ASP A 626 -28.29 -21.96 15.45
N ASP A 627 -27.45 -21.10 16.02
CA ASP A 627 -26.36 -20.47 15.27
C ASP A 627 -25.29 -21.52 14.93
N PRO A 628 -25.14 -21.92 13.66
CA PRO A 628 -24.22 -22.96 13.26
C PRO A 628 -22.76 -22.48 13.21
N CYS A 629 -22.52 -21.21 13.54
CA CYS A 629 -21.27 -20.48 13.37
C CYS A 629 -20.70 -19.90 14.67
N VAL A 630 -21.44 -20.03 15.78
CA VAL A 630 -20.83 -19.94 17.11
C VAL A 630 -19.86 -21.11 17.20
N GLU A 631 -18.61 -20.85 17.61
CA GLU A 631 -17.70 -21.91 18.07
C GLU A 631 -18.50 -22.81 19.00
N SER A 632 -18.91 -23.98 18.53
CA SER A 632 -19.64 -24.89 19.39
C SER A 632 -18.67 -25.24 20.51
N ASP A 633 -19.16 -25.32 21.74
CA ASP A 633 -18.43 -25.94 22.86
C ASP A 633 -18.17 -27.46 22.60
N CYS A 634 -18.31 -27.92 21.34
CA CYS A 634 -18.37 -29.29 20.88
C CYS A 634 -17.96 -29.38 19.37
N PRO A 635 -16.74 -28.97 19.01
CA PRO A 635 -16.31 -28.81 17.62
C PRO A 635 -16.35 -30.12 16.78
N GLY A 636 -16.52 -31.27 17.41
CA GLY A 636 -16.85 -32.54 16.74
C GLY A 636 -18.27 -32.67 16.16
N ASP A 637 -19.23 -31.80 16.51
CA ASP A 637 -20.63 -31.87 16.07
C ASP A 637 -20.80 -31.13 14.74
N LEU A 638 -20.50 -31.81 13.63
CA LEU A 638 -20.44 -31.23 12.30
C LEU A 638 -21.83 -31.06 11.67
N ASN A 639 -22.80 -31.86 12.09
CA ASN A 639 -24.19 -31.72 11.66
C ASN A 639 -25.04 -30.87 12.63
N ALA A 640 -24.45 -30.33 13.70
CA ALA A 640 -25.09 -29.46 14.69
C ALA A 640 -26.39 -30.05 15.28
N ASP A 641 -26.48 -31.38 15.39
CA ASP A 641 -27.67 -32.05 15.96
C ASP A 641 -27.62 -32.19 17.50
N GLY A 642 -26.54 -31.67 18.11
CA GLY A 642 -26.27 -31.71 19.54
C GLY A 642 -25.54 -32.97 19.99
N PHE A 643 -25.14 -33.85 19.07
CA PHE A 643 -24.39 -35.07 19.33
C PHE A 643 -23.24 -35.24 18.34
N VAL A 644 -22.05 -35.54 18.85
CA VAL A 644 -20.94 -36.04 18.04
C VAL A 644 -21.08 -37.55 17.88
N ASP A 645 -21.51 -37.99 16.70
CA ASP A 645 -21.75 -39.39 16.41
C ASP A 645 -21.30 -39.85 15.00
N GLY A 646 -21.85 -40.98 14.55
CA GLY A 646 -21.50 -41.58 13.26
C GLY A 646 -21.87 -40.71 12.06
N ALA A 647 -22.82 -39.79 12.20
CA ALA A 647 -23.18 -38.82 11.18
C ALA A 647 -22.04 -37.83 10.96
N ASP A 648 -21.42 -37.32 12.03
CA ASP A 648 -20.31 -36.36 11.95
C ASP A 648 -19.05 -37.00 11.41
N ILE A 649 -18.75 -38.24 11.82
CA ILE A 649 -17.67 -39.02 11.19
C ILE A 649 -17.92 -39.16 9.70
N SER A 650 -19.17 -39.38 9.27
CA SER A 650 -19.48 -39.54 7.86
C SER A 650 -19.26 -38.23 7.09
N ILE A 651 -19.57 -37.08 7.69
CA ILE A 651 -19.28 -35.75 7.13
C ILE A 651 -17.76 -35.55 7.02
N LEU A 652 -17.01 -35.78 8.09
CA LEU A 652 -15.56 -35.63 8.11
C LEU A 652 -14.86 -36.55 7.10
N LEU A 653 -15.21 -37.83 7.08
CA LEU A 653 -14.62 -38.81 6.16
C LEU A 653 -15.00 -38.52 4.69
N SER A 654 -16.17 -37.92 4.43
CA SER A 654 -16.54 -37.48 3.09
C SER A 654 -15.69 -36.30 2.59
N ALA A 655 -15.08 -35.57 3.53
CA ALA A 655 -14.22 -34.43 3.29
C ALA A 655 -12.72 -34.77 3.44
N TRP A 656 -12.36 -36.05 3.57
CA TRP A 656 -10.97 -36.46 3.82
C TRP A 656 -9.98 -35.93 2.77
N ASN A 657 -8.87 -35.36 3.23
CA ASN A 657 -7.82 -34.78 2.41
C ASN A 657 -8.32 -33.63 1.51
N THR A 658 -9.28 -32.84 2.01
CA THR A 658 -9.79 -31.60 1.38
C THR A 658 -9.57 -30.40 2.31
N THR A 659 -9.84 -29.19 1.84
CA THR A 659 -9.77 -27.93 2.62
C THR A 659 -11.15 -27.47 3.10
N LYS A 660 -12.14 -28.40 3.19
CA LYS A 660 -13.52 -28.05 3.55
C LYS A 660 -13.57 -27.58 5.01
N PRO A 661 -13.91 -26.30 5.27
CA PRO A 661 -13.81 -25.73 6.62
C PRO A 661 -14.68 -26.46 7.65
N LEU A 662 -15.87 -26.93 7.24
CA LEU A 662 -16.78 -27.68 8.11
C LEU A 662 -16.22 -29.00 8.65
N ALA A 663 -15.18 -29.57 8.05
CA ALA A 663 -14.58 -30.82 8.50
C ALA A 663 -13.12 -30.64 8.95
N ASP A 664 -12.55 -29.44 8.76
CA ASP A 664 -11.24 -29.04 9.28
C ASP A 664 -11.45 -28.45 10.68
N ILE A 665 -11.76 -29.35 11.61
CA ILE A 665 -12.06 -29.03 13.01
C ILE A 665 -10.86 -28.37 13.70
N THR A 666 -9.64 -28.68 13.22
CA THR A 666 -8.40 -28.14 13.79
C THR A 666 -7.97 -26.80 13.19
N GLY A 667 -8.58 -26.40 12.07
CA GLY A 667 -8.24 -25.17 11.34
C GLY A 667 -6.83 -25.22 10.76
N ASP A 668 -6.29 -26.41 10.50
CA ASP A 668 -4.91 -26.59 10.00
C ASP A 668 -4.79 -26.53 8.47
N GLY A 669 -5.92 -26.31 7.79
CA GLY A 669 -6.07 -26.20 6.35
C GLY A 669 -6.39 -27.51 5.66
N PHE A 670 -6.38 -28.67 6.36
CA PHE A 670 -6.62 -29.97 5.74
C PHE A 670 -7.41 -30.92 6.63
N VAL A 671 -8.53 -31.41 6.13
CA VAL A 671 -9.29 -32.49 6.79
C VAL A 671 -8.47 -33.78 6.81
N ASN A 672 -7.94 -34.14 7.96
CA ASN A 672 -7.01 -35.24 8.12
C ASN A 672 -7.20 -36.01 9.44
N GLY A 673 -6.19 -36.79 9.82
CA GLY A 673 -6.22 -37.56 11.07
C GLY A 673 -6.29 -36.70 12.32
N ALA A 674 -5.83 -35.45 12.27
CA ALA A 674 -5.94 -34.46 13.33
C ALA A 674 -7.42 -34.14 13.61
N ASP A 675 -8.19 -33.80 12.57
CA ASP A 675 -9.62 -33.49 12.70
C ASP A 675 -10.43 -34.70 13.17
N LEU A 676 -10.15 -35.89 12.63
CA LEU A 676 -10.81 -37.10 13.10
C LEU A 676 -10.49 -37.39 14.58
N SER A 677 -9.28 -37.08 15.02
CA SER A 677 -8.90 -37.24 16.43
C SER A 677 -9.64 -36.25 17.33
N THR A 678 -9.81 -35.01 16.86
CA THR A 678 -10.59 -33.98 17.56
C THR A 678 -12.07 -34.36 17.62
N LEU A 679 -12.67 -34.76 16.50
CA LEU A 679 -14.05 -35.25 16.43
C LEU A 679 -14.27 -36.42 17.41
N LEU A 680 -13.42 -37.44 17.36
CA LEU A 680 -13.54 -38.59 18.27
C LEU A 680 -13.30 -38.21 19.74
N GLY A 681 -12.57 -37.13 20.01
CA GLY A 681 -12.38 -36.57 21.34
C GLY A 681 -13.66 -36.02 21.96
N ASP A 682 -14.57 -35.52 21.13
CA ASP A 682 -15.83 -34.90 21.53
C ASP A 682 -17.04 -35.86 21.49
N TRP A 683 -16.79 -37.16 21.25
CA TRP A 683 -17.84 -38.17 21.03
C TRP A 683 -18.93 -38.20 22.11
N GLY A 684 -20.18 -38.00 21.70
CA GLY A 684 -21.36 -37.99 22.57
C GLY A 684 -22.13 -36.67 22.57
N ALA A 685 -23.00 -36.48 23.56
CA ALA A 685 -23.86 -35.30 23.64
C ALA A 685 -23.06 -34.03 24.00
N CYS A 686 -23.27 -32.96 23.25
CA CYS A 686 -22.67 -31.65 23.52
C CYS A 686 -23.29 -30.99 24.76
N SER A 687 -22.48 -30.39 25.64
CA SER A 687 -22.98 -29.74 26.85
C SER A 687 -23.51 -28.33 26.57
N THR A 688 -24.82 -28.12 26.73
CA THR A 688 -25.45 -26.79 26.60
C THR A 688 -25.14 -25.89 27.81
N ARG A 689 -24.75 -24.63 27.57
CA ARG A 689 -24.68 -23.60 28.62
C ARG A 689 -25.62 -22.42 28.30
N TRP A 690 -26.63 -22.26 29.18
CA TRP A 690 -27.56 -21.14 29.40
C TRP A 690 -28.62 -20.93 28.31
N GLY A 691 -29.91 -20.85 28.60
CA GLY A 691 -30.54 -20.27 29.78
C GLY A 691 -31.11 -18.88 29.46
N CYS A 692 -31.96 -18.76 28.44
CA CYS A 692 -32.77 -17.56 28.25
C CYS A 692 -33.99 -17.59 29.18
N SER A 693 -33.99 -16.72 30.18
CA SER A 693 -35.22 -16.23 30.78
C SER A 693 -36.02 -15.45 29.73
N SER A 694 -37.31 -15.74 29.69
CA SER A 694 -38.35 -15.16 28.86
C SER A 694 -38.27 -13.64 28.63
N GLY A 695 -38.33 -13.24 27.36
CA GLY A 695 -39.02 -12.03 26.90
C GLY A 695 -38.14 -10.80 26.70
N GLU A 696 -37.75 -10.54 25.45
CA GLU A 696 -37.97 -9.26 24.75
C GLU A 696 -37.72 -9.45 23.24
N GLU A 697 -38.71 -9.05 22.45
CA GLU A 697 -38.83 -9.21 21.00
C GLU A 697 -38.28 -7.98 20.25
N VAL A 698 -37.86 -8.20 19.00
CA VAL A 698 -37.76 -7.23 17.88
C VAL A 698 -36.57 -6.25 17.86
N CYS A 699 -35.61 -6.50 16.95
CA CYS A 699 -34.85 -5.43 16.30
C CYS A 699 -35.71 -4.81 15.19
N SER A 700 -36.13 -3.56 15.37
CA SER A 700 -36.87 -2.78 14.37
C SER A 700 -35.90 -2.04 13.46
N CYS A 701 -36.06 -2.17 12.14
CA CYS A 701 -35.36 -1.34 11.15
C CYS A 701 -35.80 0.14 11.26
N GLN A 702 -34.83 1.05 11.31
CA GLN A 702 -35.00 2.46 10.93
C GLN A 702 -34.21 2.76 9.67
#